data_AF-A0A816XCD8-F1
#
_entry.id   AF-A0A816XCD8-F1
#
_cell.length_a   1.000
_cell.length_b   1.000
_cell.length_c   1.000
_cell.angle_alpha   90.00
_cell.angle_beta   90.00
_cell.angle_gamma   90.00
#
_symmetry.space_group_name_H-M   'P 1'
#
loop_
_entity.id
_entity.type
_entity.pdbx_description
1 polymer ?
#
loop_
_entity_poly.entity_id
_entity_poly.type
_entity_poly.pdbx_seq_one_letter_code
_entity_poly.pdbx_strand_id
1 'polypeptide(L)'
;MERTKLEDALNLCEAKRVNLGKAFDKLRSQASELLVLTDQWSNLEDDLKSVQGQVEKRFMELESREAELRNRSCAIDTIGDLEVKADGLRREIKDKEEVLKMLVEECAVKQRSKESQLDEMMESMKKTQAELAQMETELERCRGEVTVEMRHLSRAQTLRRELDEENERKTRDLTLVQEKVVECGKVLKTRSLELTKTQGELGLKAKKLGHVKIEFTTKMKHLERIQRRKKELEEGIERKRKDLAAVLDKTAECGKQLEARSLKLVSKEKKLQELCLDIDLKEDIALTLDKEMEMTCQKTESKSKELENIERMIHEQNGHYESIKLLIQEHTEELDSKEKRHKEITEAIHKLSCKQLSEEEKYIAQNESTEKELKSLKAILTEREKQIEEGEKELQYLSYSNDELIRKLNGRQEQFLSRQSSTTDLIAEQDSIKKKLRSVKDSFRQCSQNLCNKEKELKSLESILTERNKQVEEVEKKIQDLNNSNEELVRQAKVKQEQVCSVEKAIRECTDKLGDKKKYCEQVQRSITDLNVELKSKECHLSSVKKKFQESLKDLQSIKEQKVKLKASLMEHEQGLKLKQKELDEKDQKLKVTEQELQKWAKDYEVKAKQLSNLCQERNMDQHVSLTPRDVHKPTGNSRKRGRYDESLSQSLDVETHGKENTYNFENQRSQDKFKIDQIWAVYSKGMPRKYAQIKRIDTSPEFKLHVAPLELYRPPNLMTHPVSCGRFKLKTGIAEVLAPSSFSHKVKAVKSNVNRFEVYPRKGEIWALYKNWNITNCADRSEEEDLEIVEVVETKEHSIHAMLLTAKVFSKVLYGRCLESKDGLVEIPKKEVNRFSHQIPAVRRERSATRLGDCEWWEVDSKAVLNPNPKKHKSITRGTSSSPSLSSI
;
A
#
# COMPACT_ATOMS: atom_id res chain seq x y z
N MET A 1 215.07 -130.19 -145.27
CA MET A 1 214.85 -131.42 -144.47
C MET A 1 213.36 -131.50 -144.12
N GLU A 2 212.85 -132.66 -143.75
CA GLU A 2 211.43 -132.85 -143.47
C GLU A 2 210.95 -132.08 -142.23
N ARG A 3 209.93 -131.22 -142.41
CA ARG A 3 208.72 -131.12 -141.57
C ARG A 3 207.83 -130.01 -142.16
N THR A 4 206.87 -130.30 -143.05
CA THR A 4 205.60 -131.04 -142.92
C THR A 4 204.45 -130.28 -142.25
N LYS A 5 203.62 -129.65 -143.10
CA LYS A 5 202.18 -129.94 -143.21
C LYS A 5 201.29 -129.68 -141.98
N LEU A 6 201.64 -128.76 -141.09
CA LEU A 6 200.75 -128.35 -139.98
C LEU A 6 200.26 -126.89 -140.11
N GLU A 7 201.17 -125.93 -140.29
CA GLU A 7 200.80 -124.49 -140.36
C GLU A 7 199.98 -124.13 -141.62
N ASP A 8 200.06 -124.96 -142.68
CA ASP A 8 199.28 -124.83 -143.92
C ASP A 8 197.75 -124.80 -143.67
N ALA A 9 197.29 -125.32 -142.52
CA ALA A 9 195.89 -125.33 -142.14
C ALA A 9 195.40 -123.99 -141.54
N LEU A 10 196.29 -123.16 -140.96
CA LEU A 10 195.88 -121.97 -140.21
C LEU A 10 195.61 -120.77 -141.13
N ASN A 11 196.53 -120.51 -142.07
CA ASN A 11 196.48 -119.34 -142.96
C ASN A 11 195.28 -119.37 -143.93
N LEU A 12 194.69 -120.55 -144.18
CA LEU A 12 193.50 -120.70 -145.02
C LEU A 12 192.22 -120.14 -144.37
N CYS A 13 192.21 -119.90 -143.05
CA CYS A 13 191.11 -119.22 -142.37
C CYS A 13 191.07 -117.70 -142.65
N GLU A 14 192.22 -117.05 -142.80
CA GLU A 14 192.27 -115.58 -142.76
C GLU A 14 191.73 -114.92 -144.04
N ALA A 15 191.97 -115.51 -145.21
CA ALA A 15 191.49 -114.97 -146.49
C ALA A 15 189.96 -114.91 -146.61
N LYS A 16 189.22 -115.85 -145.96
CA LYS A 16 187.75 -115.90 -146.03
C LYS A 16 187.07 -114.69 -145.35
N ARG A 17 187.77 -114.00 -144.44
CA ARG A 17 187.29 -112.79 -143.75
C ARG A 17 187.04 -111.62 -144.70
N VAL A 18 187.85 -111.47 -145.76
CA VAL A 18 187.83 -110.29 -146.63
C VAL A 18 186.58 -110.22 -147.52
N ASN A 19 186.08 -111.37 -147.99
CA ASN A 19 184.92 -111.41 -148.90
C ASN A 19 183.58 -111.10 -148.22
N LEU A 20 183.47 -111.24 -146.90
CA LEU A 20 182.27 -110.89 -146.13
C LEU A 20 182.07 -109.36 -146.01
N GLY A 21 183.14 -108.57 -146.00
CA GLY A 21 183.05 -107.10 -145.88
C GLY A 21 182.27 -106.45 -147.03
N LYS A 22 182.54 -106.86 -148.28
CA LYS A 22 181.93 -106.26 -149.48
C LYS A 22 180.45 -106.60 -149.67
N ALA A 23 179.91 -107.56 -148.93
CA ALA A 23 178.47 -107.83 -148.91
C ALA A 23 177.70 -106.76 -148.10
N PHE A 24 178.36 -106.12 -147.12
CA PHE A 24 177.73 -105.16 -146.22
C PHE A 24 177.40 -103.82 -146.90
N ASP A 25 178.27 -103.36 -147.81
CA ASP A 25 178.05 -102.11 -148.56
C ASP A 25 176.77 -102.14 -149.40
N LYS A 26 176.33 -103.32 -149.87
CA LYS A 26 175.11 -103.48 -150.67
C LYS A 26 173.81 -103.23 -149.87
N LEU A 27 173.85 -103.34 -148.53
CA LEU A 27 172.73 -102.96 -147.67
C LEU A 27 172.67 -101.46 -147.37
N ARG A 28 173.78 -100.74 -147.56
CA ARG A 28 173.88 -99.32 -147.17
C ARG A 28 173.12 -98.37 -148.09
N SER A 29 172.93 -98.71 -149.36
CA SER A 29 172.29 -97.81 -150.34
C SER A 29 170.76 -97.84 -150.35
N GLN A 30 170.11 -98.80 -149.68
CA GLN A 30 168.64 -98.86 -149.58
C GLN A 30 168.07 -98.13 -148.35
N ALA A 31 168.93 -97.57 -147.49
CA ALA A 31 168.51 -96.88 -146.27
C ALA A 31 168.02 -95.44 -146.47
N SER A 32 168.32 -94.82 -147.62
CA SER A 32 168.17 -93.37 -147.82
C SER A 32 166.73 -92.88 -147.97
N GLU A 33 165.80 -93.69 -148.49
CA GLU A 33 164.42 -93.25 -148.76
C GLU A 33 163.50 -93.35 -147.53
N LEU A 34 163.88 -94.12 -146.50
CA LEU A 34 163.12 -94.17 -145.23
C LEU A 34 163.25 -92.88 -144.40
N LEU A 35 164.26 -92.06 -144.64
CA LEU A 35 164.51 -90.81 -143.88
C LEU A 35 163.44 -89.73 -144.08
N VAL A 36 162.69 -89.76 -145.19
CA VAL A 36 161.68 -88.73 -145.49
C VAL A 36 160.37 -88.95 -144.72
N LEU A 37 160.06 -90.19 -144.33
CA LEU A 37 158.84 -90.50 -143.56
C LEU A 37 158.96 -90.18 -142.05
N THR A 38 160.17 -90.10 -141.51
CA THR A 38 160.40 -89.79 -140.08
C THR A 38 160.10 -88.33 -139.76
N ASP A 39 160.43 -87.41 -140.67
CA ASP A 39 160.26 -85.96 -140.48
C ASP A 39 158.79 -85.52 -140.39
N GLN A 40 157.90 -86.21 -141.14
CA GLN A 40 156.46 -85.96 -141.08
C GLN A 40 155.80 -86.43 -139.77
N TRP A 41 156.33 -87.48 -139.14
CA TRP A 41 155.78 -88.00 -137.88
C TRP A 41 156.07 -87.10 -136.68
N SER A 42 157.25 -86.48 -136.62
CA SER A 42 157.62 -85.61 -135.49
C SER A 42 156.66 -84.42 -135.34
N ASN A 43 156.28 -83.80 -136.46
CA ASN A 43 155.40 -82.63 -136.46
C ASN A 43 153.99 -82.95 -135.96
N LEU A 44 153.46 -84.15 -136.24
CA LEU A 44 152.12 -84.56 -135.81
C LEU A 44 152.05 -84.88 -134.31
N GLU A 45 153.15 -85.33 -133.71
CA GLU A 45 153.19 -85.71 -132.29
C GLU A 45 153.19 -84.47 -131.36
N ASP A 46 153.78 -83.35 -131.80
CA ASP A 46 153.83 -82.12 -131.00
C ASP A 46 152.50 -81.34 -131.03
N ASP A 47 151.76 -81.36 -132.14
CA ASP A 47 150.38 -80.84 -132.20
C ASP A 47 149.44 -81.59 -131.22
N LEU A 48 149.60 -82.92 -131.08
CA LEU A 48 148.80 -83.71 -130.12
C LEU A 48 149.09 -83.32 -128.65
N LYS A 49 150.36 -83.06 -128.31
CA LYS A 49 150.76 -82.59 -126.96
C LYS A 49 150.17 -81.20 -126.66
N SER A 50 150.10 -80.33 -127.66
CA SER A 50 149.48 -79.00 -127.56
C SER A 50 147.99 -79.07 -127.18
N VAL A 51 147.24 -80.00 -127.79
CA VAL A 51 145.81 -80.21 -127.49
C VAL A 51 145.62 -80.77 -126.07
N GLN A 52 146.44 -81.74 -125.65
CA GLN A 52 146.35 -82.33 -124.31
C GLN A 52 146.46 -81.27 -123.20
N GLY A 53 147.46 -80.37 -123.29
CA GLY A 53 147.67 -79.32 -122.29
C GLY A 53 146.52 -78.31 -122.17
N GLN A 54 145.70 -78.10 -123.21
CA GLN A 54 144.50 -77.26 -123.10
C GLN A 54 143.36 -77.94 -122.35
N VAL A 55 143.21 -79.27 -122.50
CA VAL A 55 142.16 -80.05 -121.82
C VAL A 55 142.43 -80.12 -120.32
N GLU A 56 143.68 -80.42 -119.93
CA GLU A 56 144.10 -80.49 -118.53
C GLU A 56 143.85 -79.15 -117.80
N LYS A 57 144.18 -78.02 -118.44
CA LYS A 57 143.92 -76.69 -117.88
C LYS A 57 142.43 -76.40 -117.65
N ARG A 58 141.56 -76.83 -118.58
CA ARG A 58 140.09 -76.69 -118.44
C ARG A 58 139.51 -77.56 -117.31
N PHE A 59 140.15 -78.67 -116.97
CA PHE A 59 139.70 -79.55 -115.88
C PHE A 59 139.90 -78.88 -114.51
N MET A 60 141.08 -78.32 -114.26
CA MET A 60 141.41 -77.63 -112.99
C MET A 60 140.52 -76.40 -112.72
N GLU A 61 140.10 -75.68 -113.77
CA GLU A 61 139.14 -74.56 -113.65
C GLU A 61 137.74 -75.00 -113.19
N LEU A 62 137.35 -76.26 -113.45
CA LEU A 62 136.05 -76.80 -113.04
C LEU A 62 136.07 -77.31 -111.59
N GLU A 63 137.11 -78.03 -111.17
CA GLU A 63 137.26 -78.51 -109.79
C GLU A 63 137.26 -77.33 -108.79
N SER A 64 137.98 -76.25 -109.10
CA SER A 64 137.98 -75.03 -108.29
C SER A 64 136.59 -74.38 -108.16
N ARG A 65 135.70 -74.60 -109.14
CA ARG A 65 134.37 -74.00 -109.19
C ARG A 65 133.31 -74.85 -108.51
N GLU A 66 133.49 -76.17 -108.46
CA GLU A 66 132.66 -77.06 -107.63
C GLU A 66 132.91 -76.80 -106.13
N ALA A 67 134.18 -76.65 -105.73
CA ALA A 67 134.55 -76.34 -104.35
C ALA A 67 133.90 -75.05 -103.82
N GLU A 68 133.81 -74.00 -104.65
CA GLU A 68 133.16 -72.75 -104.27
C GLU A 68 131.65 -72.91 -104.06
N LEU A 69 130.98 -73.73 -104.87
CA LEU A 69 129.55 -74.02 -104.74
C LEU A 69 129.23 -74.86 -103.49
N ARG A 70 130.07 -75.85 -103.16
CA ARG A 70 129.91 -76.63 -101.92
C ARG A 70 129.94 -75.75 -100.67
N ASN A 71 130.87 -74.79 -100.59
CA ASN A 71 130.95 -73.86 -99.46
C ASN A 71 129.71 -72.94 -99.34
N ARG A 72 129.10 -72.53 -100.47
CA ARG A 72 127.86 -71.73 -100.46
C ARG A 72 126.63 -72.54 -100.02
N SER A 73 126.66 -73.88 -100.14
CA SER A 73 125.58 -74.76 -99.65
C SER A 73 125.52 -74.86 -98.12
N CYS A 74 126.57 -74.49 -97.40
CA CYS A 74 126.65 -74.59 -95.93
C CYS A 74 125.97 -73.42 -95.18
N ALA A 75 125.33 -72.49 -95.90
CA ALA A 75 124.71 -71.29 -95.33
C ALA A 75 123.18 -71.37 -95.15
N ILE A 76 122.56 -72.52 -95.44
CA ILE A 76 121.09 -72.67 -95.58
C ILE A 76 120.42 -73.22 -94.29
N ASP A 77 121.20 -73.57 -93.27
CA ASP A 77 120.67 -74.07 -91.98
C ASP A 77 119.96 -73.01 -91.11
N THR A 78 119.99 -71.72 -91.51
CA THR A 78 119.44 -70.59 -90.72
C THR A 78 117.92 -70.39 -90.84
N ILE A 79 117.21 -71.25 -91.57
CA ILE A 79 115.74 -71.16 -91.73
C ILE A 79 115.00 -71.55 -90.45
N GLY A 80 115.47 -72.58 -89.72
CA GLY A 80 114.78 -73.10 -88.53
C GLY A 80 114.65 -72.09 -87.38
N ASP A 81 115.68 -71.27 -87.15
CA ASP A 81 115.68 -70.24 -86.10
C ASP A 81 114.62 -69.15 -86.33
N LEU A 82 114.27 -68.87 -87.58
CA LEU A 82 113.21 -67.92 -87.93
C LEU A 82 111.81 -68.53 -87.72
N GLU A 83 111.66 -69.83 -88.00
CA GLU A 83 110.40 -70.54 -87.89
C GLU A 83 109.97 -70.73 -86.41
N VAL A 84 110.91 -71.12 -85.54
CA VAL A 84 110.70 -71.16 -84.08
C VAL A 84 110.30 -69.78 -83.53
N LYS A 85 110.87 -68.70 -84.07
CA LYS A 85 110.58 -67.32 -83.66
C LYS A 85 109.20 -66.86 -84.12
N ALA A 86 108.77 -67.28 -85.32
CA ALA A 86 107.42 -67.09 -85.81
C ALA A 86 106.38 -67.85 -84.97
N ASP A 87 106.68 -69.07 -84.51
CA ASP A 87 105.82 -69.84 -83.60
C ASP A 87 105.80 -69.30 -82.15
N GLY A 88 106.83 -68.57 -81.73
CA GLY A 88 106.78 -67.73 -80.53
C GLY A 88 105.73 -66.64 -80.67
N LEU A 89 105.85 -65.83 -81.73
CA LEU A 89 104.92 -64.71 -82.01
C LEU A 89 103.48 -65.19 -82.27
N ARG A 90 103.28 -66.32 -82.96
CA ARG A 90 101.93 -66.90 -83.18
C ARG A 90 101.24 -67.28 -81.87
N ARG A 91 101.98 -67.80 -80.88
CA ARG A 91 101.43 -68.06 -79.54
C ARG A 91 101.11 -66.77 -78.80
N GLU A 92 102.04 -65.82 -78.77
CA GLU A 92 101.83 -64.53 -78.10
C GLU A 92 100.65 -63.73 -78.70
N ILE A 93 100.43 -63.82 -80.02
CA ILE A 93 99.23 -63.28 -80.68
C ILE A 93 97.98 -64.00 -80.20
N LYS A 94 97.96 -65.34 -80.24
CA LYS A 94 96.78 -66.14 -79.85
C LYS A 94 96.39 -65.94 -78.38
N ASP A 95 97.37 -65.84 -77.48
CA ASP A 95 97.14 -65.55 -76.06
C ASP A 95 96.55 -64.14 -75.87
N LYS A 96 97.00 -63.16 -76.66
CA LYS A 96 96.42 -61.79 -76.68
C LYS A 96 95.02 -61.74 -77.32
N GLU A 97 94.76 -62.53 -78.36
CA GLU A 97 93.42 -62.67 -78.97
C GLU A 97 92.41 -63.19 -77.95
N GLU A 98 92.75 -64.24 -77.21
CA GLU A 98 91.83 -64.82 -76.21
C GLU A 98 91.67 -63.89 -74.98
N VAL A 99 92.70 -63.14 -74.59
CA VAL A 99 92.57 -62.05 -73.59
C VAL A 99 91.68 -60.91 -74.08
N LEU A 100 91.84 -60.46 -75.33
CA LEU A 100 90.96 -59.43 -75.93
C LEU A 100 89.51 -59.92 -75.99
N LYS A 101 89.29 -61.18 -76.34
CA LYS A 101 87.97 -61.82 -76.37
C LYS A 101 87.32 -61.90 -74.98
N MET A 102 88.08 -62.21 -73.93
CA MET A 102 87.59 -62.11 -72.55
C MET A 102 87.19 -60.68 -72.18
N LEU A 103 88.01 -59.67 -72.53
CA LEU A 103 87.71 -58.26 -72.28
C LEU A 103 86.51 -57.75 -73.08
N VAL A 104 86.30 -58.25 -74.30
CA VAL A 104 85.11 -57.97 -75.12
C VAL A 104 83.86 -58.57 -74.48
N GLU A 105 83.90 -59.82 -74.01
CA GLU A 105 82.76 -60.43 -73.32
C GLU A 105 82.48 -59.73 -71.97
N GLU A 106 83.51 -59.36 -71.21
CA GLU A 106 83.36 -58.59 -69.97
C GLU A 106 82.73 -57.20 -70.24
N CYS A 107 83.14 -56.52 -71.30
CA CYS A 107 82.51 -55.28 -71.76
C CYS A 107 81.06 -55.52 -72.22
N ALA A 108 80.76 -56.60 -72.94
CA ALA A 108 79.41 -56.94 -73.37
C ALA A 108 78.49 -57.32 -72.19
N VAL A 109 79.02 -57.93 -71.12
CA VAL A 109 78.29 -58.18 -69.87
C VAL A 109 78.04 -56.86 -69.12
N LYS A 110 79.05 -55.98 -69.03
CA LYS A 110 78.90 -54.64 -68.43
C LYS A 110 77.89 -53.78 -69.21
N GLN A 111 77.90 -53.85 -70.54
CA GLN A 111 76.92 -53.18 -71.40
C GLN A 111 75.51 -53.71 -71.13
N ARG A 112 75.26 -55.03 -71.23
CA ARG A 112 73.96 -55.64 -70.94
C ARG A 112 73.46 -55.30 -69.52
N SER A 113 74.35 -55.25 -68.53
CA SER A 113 74.03 -54.82 -67.17
C SER A 113 73.63 -53.34 -67.09
N LYS A 114 74.25 -52.46 -67.88
CA LYS A 114 73.92 -51.02 -67.94
C LYS A 114 72.65 -50.74 -68.74
N GLU A 115 72.39 -51.52 -69.79
CA GLU A 115 71.14 -51.50 -70.54
C GLU A 115 69.98 -51.93 -69.63
N SER A 116 70.12 -53.05 -68.90
CA SER A 116 69.11 -53.49 -67.92
C SER A 116 68.86 -52.45 -66.81
N GLN A 117 69.89 -51.77 -66.31
CA GLN A 117 69.73 -50.69 -65.32
C GLN A 117 69.05 -49.44 -65.92
N LEU A 118 69.25 -49.17 -67.21
CA LEU A 118 68.58 -48.09 -67.91
C LEU A 118 67.10 -48.43 -68.16
N ASP A 119 66.78 -49.66 -68.53
CA ASP A 119 65.39 -50.13 -68.72
C ASP A 119 64.61 -50.12 -67.40
N GLU A 120 65.19 -50.60 -66.29
CA GLU A 120 64.59 -50.48 -64.95
C GLU A 120 64.31 -49.02 -64.56
N MET A 121 65.26 -48.13 -64.81
CA MET A 121 65.10 -46.69 -64.55
C MET A 121 64.04 -46.05 -65.46
N MET A 122 63.99 -46.44 -66.74
CA MET A 122 63.00 -45.96 -67.70
C MET A 122 61.58 -46.44 -67.34
N GLU A 123 61.41 -47.69 -66.89
CA GLU A 123 60.11 -48.20 -66.46
C GLU A 123 59.64 -47.57 -65.14
N SER A 124 60.57 -47.34 -64.20
CA SER A 124 60.31 -46.55 -62.99
C SER A 124 59.89 -45.11 -63.32
N MET A 125 60.55 -44.48 -64.31
CA MET A 125 60.19 -43.14 -64.79
C MET A 125 58.81 -43.12 -65.45
N LYS A 126 58.48 -44.08 -66.34
CA LYS A 126 57.13 -44.22 -66.92
C LYS A 126 56.07 -44.39 -65.84
N LYS A 127 56.33 -45.22 -64.82
CA LYS A 127 55.43 -45.44 -63.70
C LYS A 127 55.17 -44.13 -62.93
N THR A 128 56.21 -43.43 -62.51
CA THR A 128 56.04 -42.13 -61.82
C THR A 128 55.36 -41.07 -62.70
N GLN A 129 55.57 -41.10 -64.01
CA GLN A 129 54.88 -40.22 -64.95
C GLN A 129 53.38 -40.56 -65.07
N ALA A 130 53.01 -41.84 -65.01
CA ALA A 130 51.61 -42.27 -64.96
C ALA A 130 50.93 -41.92 -63.62
N GLU A 131 51.64 -42.07 -62.50
CA GLU A 131 51.17 -41.66 -61.16
C GLU A 131 50.97 -40.13 -61.08
N LEU A 132 51.85 -39.34 -61.69
CA LEU A 132 51.67 -37.89 -61.85
C LEU A 132 50.45 -37.55 -62.71
N ALA A 133 50.29 -38.17 -63.88
CA ALA A 133 49.14 -37.93 -64.75
C ALA A 133 47.81 -38.29 -64.06
N GLN A 134 47.78 -39.36 -63.26
CA GLN A 134 46.61 -39.68 -62.42
C GLN A 134 46.34 -38.55 -61.42
N MET A 135 47.35 -38.11 -60.66
CA MET A 135 47.20 -37.00 -59.70
C MET A 135 46.74 -35.69 -60.37
N GLU A 136 47.18 -35.38 -61.58
CA GLU A 136 46.68 -34.22 -62.35
C GLU A 136 45.18 -34.36 -62.67
N THR A 137 44.71 -35.54 -63.10
CA THR A 137 43.28 -35.76 -63.36
C THR A 137 42.43 -35.72 -62.08
N GLU A 138 42.94 -36.22 -60.95
CA GLU A 138 42.26 -36.14 -59.66
C GLU A 138 42.23 -34.72 -59.11
N LEU A 139 43.28 -33.92 -59.32
CA LEU A 139 43.32 -32.50 -58.97
C LEU A 139 42.30 -31.69 -59.77
N GLU A 140 42.20 -31.86 -61.08
CA GLU A 140 41.22 -31.10 -61.89
C GLU A 140 39.77 -31.59 -61.63
N ARG A 141 39.55 -32.87 -61.27
CA ARG A 141 38.26 -33.36 -60.74
C ARG A 141 37.88 -32.63 -59.45
N CYS A 142 38.77 -32.65 -58.44
CA CYS A 142 38.56 -31.94 -57.17
C CYS A 142 38.36 -30.43 -57.38
N ARG A 143 39.06 -29.83 -58.34
CA ARG A 143 38.88 -28.42 -58.72
C ARG A 143 37.49 -28.18 -59.30
N GLY A 144 37.02 -29.06 -60.19
CA GLY A 144 35.66 -29.04 -60.72
C GLY A 144 34.61 -29.07 -59.61
N GLU A 145 34.73 -30.02 -58.68
CA GLU A 145 33.88 -30.16 -57.48
C GLU A 145 33.87 -28.89 -56.63
N VAL A 146 35.04 -28.30 -56.35
CA VAL A 146 35.15 -27.00 -55.63
C VAL A 146 34.45 -25.87 -56.39
N THR A 147 34.52 -25.80 -57.73
CA THR A 147 33.73 -24.79 -58.47
C THR A 147 32.22 -25.01 -58.39
N VAL A 148 31.77 -26.26 -58.27
CA VAL A 148 30.35 -26.59 -58.09
C VAL A 148 29.89 -26.15 -56.71
N GLU A 149 30.59 -26.54 -55.64
CA GLU A 149 30.27 -26.10 -54.27
C GLU A 149 30.33 -24.58 -54.10
N MET A 150 31.29 -23.90 -54.73
CA MET A 150 31.37 -22.43 -54.71
C MET A 150 30.14 -21.77 -55.37
N ARG A 151 29.54 -22.41 -56.40
CA ARG A 151 28.25 -21.97 -56.97
C ARG A 151 27.07 -22.29 -56.04
N HIS A 152 27.06 -23.44 -55.36
CA HIS A 152 26.02 -23.76 -54.38
C HIS A 152 26.03 -22.81 -53.18
N LEU A 153 27.21 -22.51 -52.62
CA LEU A 153 27.41 -21.52 -51.58
C LEU A 153 26.94 -20.12 -52.03
N SER A 154 27.27 -19.71 -53.27
CA SER A 154 26.83 -18.43 -53.82
C SER A 154 25.30 -18.34 -53.93
N ARG A 155 24.61 -19.42 -54.33
CA ARG A 155 23.14 -19.49 -54.35
C ARG A 155 22.54 -19.45 -52.94
N ALA A 156 23.12 -20.20 -52.01
CA ALA A 156 22.69 -20.23 -50.61
C ALA A 156 22.85 -18.84 -49.94
N GLN A 157 23.93 -18.11 -50.22
CA GLN A 157 24.12 -16.74 -49.74
C GLN A 157 23.08 -15.76 -50.29
N THR A 158 22.63 -15.93 -51.53
CA THR A 158 21.56 -15.08 -52.10
C THR A 158 20.19 -15.42 -51.54
N LEU A 159 19.82 -16.71 -51.44
CA LEU A 159 18.59 -17.14 -50.78
C LEU A 159 18.53 -16.69 -49.30
N ARG A 160 19.68 -16.68 -48.61
CA ARG A 160 19.80 -16.14 -47.25
C ARG A 160 19.50 -14.64 -47.21
N ARG A 161 20.03 -13.87 -48.17
CA ARG A 161 19.79 -12.43 -48.31
C ARG A 161 18.31 -12.12 -48.56
N GLU A 162 17.67 -12.86 -49.47
CA GLU A 162 16.23 -12.77 -49.75
C GLU A 162 15.37 -13.10 -48.51
N LEU A 163 15.77 -14.10 -47.72
CA LEU A 163 15.10 -14.46 -46.47
C LEU A 163 15.32 -13.41 -45.36
N ASP A 164 16.51 -12.82 -45.27
CA ASP A 164 16.82 -11.73 -44.33
C ASP A 164 15.99 -10.47 -44.68
N GLU A 165 15.86 -10.11 -45.97
CA GLU A 165 14.95 -9.04 -46.45
C GLU A 165 13.46 -9.32 -46.21
N GLU A 166 13.03 -10.58 -46.34
CA GLU A 166 11.67 -11.04 -46.02
C GLU A 166 11.38 -10.92 -44.52
N ASN A 167 12.37 -11.26 -43.67
CA ASN A 167 12.27 -11.10 -42.23
C ASN A 167 12.23 -9.61 -41.84
N GLU A 168 13.01 -8.73 -42.46
CA GLU A 168 12.91 -7.28 -42.22
C GLU A 168 11.55 -6.71 -42.61
N ARG A 169 10.97 -7.14 -43.73
CA ARG A 169 9.61 -6.73 -44.15
C ARG A 169 8.58 -7.19 -43.11
N LYS A 170 8.58 -8.47 -42.72
CA LYS A 170 7.69 -9.00 -41.68
C LYS A 170 7.86 -8.32 -40.33
N THR A 171 9.09 -7.96 -39.93
CA THR A 171 9.35 -7.23 -38.68
C THR A 171 8.78 -5.81 -38.71
N ARG A 172 8.86 -5.11 -39.85
CA ARG A 172 8.22 -3.80 -40.04
C ARG A 172 6.69 -3.89 -39.99
N ASP A 173 6.10 -4.89 -40.63
CA ASP A 173 4.65 -5.12 -40.59
C ASP A 173 4.16 -5.47 -39.17
N LEU A 174 4.89 -6.32 -38.45
CA LEU A 174 4.63 -6.62 -37.02
C LEU A 174 4.70 -5.38 -36.14
N THR A 175 5.70 -4.51 -36.36
CA THR A 175 5.84 -3.24 -35.63
C THR A 175 4.63 -2.33 -35.86
N LEU A 176 4.20 -2.17 -37.12
CA LEU A 176 3.02 -1.39 -37.49
C LEU A 176 1.73 -1.96 -36.85
N VAL A 177 1.60 -3.29 -36.80
CA VAL A 177 0.48 -3.96 -36.10
C VAL A 177 0.53 -3.68 -34.60
N GLN A 178 1.70 -3.72 -33.97
CA GLN A 178 1.85 -3.40 -32.54
C GLN A 178 1.51 -1.93 -32.24
N GLU A 179 1.93 -0.99 -33.09
CA GLU A 179 1.53 0.42 -32.98
C GLU A 179 0.01 0.59 -33.08
N LYS A 180 -0.64 -0.10 -34.03
CA LYS A 180 -2.10 -0.08 -34.20
C LYS A 180 -2.84 -0.74 -33.04
N VAL A 181 -2.31 -1.80 -32.44
CA VAL A 181 -2.84 -2.39 -31.20
C VAL A 181 -2.73 -1.41 -30.02
N VAL A 182 -1.62 -0.68 -29.90
CA VAL A 182 -1.45 0.38 -28.88
C VAL A 182 -2.41 1.56 -29.11
N GLU A 183 -2.65 1.94 -30.36
CA GLU A 183 -3.65 2.96 -30.72
C GLU A 183 -5.07 2.52 -30.36
N CYS A 184 -5.47 1.31 -30.76
CA CYS A 184 -6.75 0.70 -30.35
C CYS A 184 -6.88 0.61 -28.82
N GLY A 185 -5.81 0.28 -28.09
CA GLY A 185 -5.79 0.29 -26.63
C GLY A 185 -6.05 1.67 -26.02
N LYS A 186 -5.50 2.74 -26.61
CA LYS A 186 -5.80 4.12 -26.21
C LYS A 186 -7.27 4.47 -26.44
N VAL A 187 -7.81 4.13 -27.62
CA VAL A 187 -9.23 4.38 -27.98
C VAL A 187 -10.21 3.61 -27.10
N LEU A 188 -9.91 2.34 -26.77
CA LEU A 188 -10.72 1.56 -25.82
C LEU A 188 -10.68 2.17 -24.41
N LYS A 189 -9.53 2.70 -23.98
CA LYS A 189 -9.38 3.34 -22.67
C LYS A 189 -10.15 4.67 -22.57
N THR A 190 -10.17 5.50 -23.62
CA THR A 190 -11.02 6.72 -23.65
C THR A 190 -12.50 6.36 -23.71
N ARG A 191 -12.91 5.41 -24.56
CA ARG A 191 -14.30 4.94 -24.65
C ARG A 191 -14.82 4.34 -23.32
N SER A 192 -13.94 3.68 -22.56
CA SER A 192 -14.24 3.16 -21.21
C SER A 192 -14.44 4.29 -20.19
N LEU A 193 -13.63 5.35 -20.24
CA LEU A 193 -13.81 6.56 -19.43
C LEU A 193 -15.13 7.29 -19.76
N GLU A 194 -15.50 7.37 -21.03
CA GLU A 194 -16.81 7.91 -21.46
C GLU A 194 -17.99 7.04 -20.96
N LEU A 195 -17.86 5.71 -21.02
CA LEU A 195 -18.88 4.78 -20.55
C LEU A 195 -19.07 4.87 -19.02
N THR A 196 -17.99 4.90 -18.25
CA THR A 196 -18.07 5.06 -16.79
C THR A 196 -18.65 6.42 -16.39
N LYS A 197 -18.30 7.51 -17.10
CA LYS A 197 -18.91 8.83 -16.90
C LYS A 197 -20.42 8.82 -17.19
N THR A 198 -20.83 8.31 -18.35
CA THR A 198 -22.25 8.26 -18.74
C THR A 198 -23.08 7.35 -17.83
N GLN A 199 -22.50 6.24 -17.36
CA GLN A 199 -23.14 5.38 -16.35
C GLN A 199 -23.26 6.06 -14.98
N GLY A 200 -22.29 6.90 -14.60
CA GLY A 200 -22.39 7.79 -13.42
C GLY A 200 -23.52 8.83 -13.56
N GLU A 201 -23.63 9.47 -14.72
CA GLU A 201 -24.72 10.41 -15.03
C GLU A 201 -26.10 9.73 -15.03
N LEU A 202 -26.20 8.50 -15.56
CA LEU A 202 -27.40 7.68 -15.48
C LEU A 202 -27.75 7.32 -14.03
N GLY A 203 -26.75 6.98 -13.19
CA GLY A 203 -26.95 6.77 -11.76
C GLY A 203 -27.48 8.01 -11.03
N LEU A 204 -27.00 9.21 -11.38
CA LEU A 204 -27.53 10.47 -10.86
C LEU A 204 -28.94 10.78 -11.37
N LYS A 205 -29.25 10.50 -12.64
CA LYS A 205 -30.61 10.62 -13.21
C LYS A 205 -31.58 9.64 -12.53
N ALA A 206 -31.17 8.39 -12.28
CA ALA A 206 -31.97 7.40 -11.57
C ALA A 206 -32.25 7.81 -10.11
N LYS A 207 -31.27 8.36 -9.38
CA LYS A 207 -31.47 8.93 -8.04
C LYS A 207 -32.47 10.10 -8.05
N LYS A 208 -32.35 11.02 -9.03
CA LYS A 208 -33.32 12.13 -9.22
C LYS A 208 -34.73 11.62 -9.49
N LEU A 209 -34.89 10.62 -10.37
CA LEU A 209 -36.19 9.99 -10.66
C LEU A 209 -36.76 9.27 -9.42
N GLY A 210 -35.91 8.66 -8.59
CA GLY A 210 -36.27 8.10 -7.29
C GLY A 210 -36.88 9.14 -6.34
N HIS A 211 -36.24 10.31 -6.20
CA HIS A 211 -36.78 11.41 -5.40
C HIS A 211 -38.13 11.92 -5.95
N VAL A 212 -38.25 12.11 -7.27
CA VAL A 212 -39.52 12.51 -7.90
C VAL A 212 -40.63 11.46 -7.65
N LYS A 213 -40.30 10.17 -7.66
CA LYS A 213 -41.27 9.09 -7.34
C LYS A 213 -41.69 9.11 -5.86
N ILE A 214 -40.77 9.42 -4.94
CA ILE A 214 -41.08 9.59 -3.51
C ILE A 214 -41.96 10.83 -3.29
N GLU A 215 -41.65 11.94 -3.95
CA GLU A 215 -42.43 13.18 -3.89
C GLU A 215 -43.85 12.98 -4.46
N PHE A 216 -43.97 12.33 -5.63
CA PHE A 216 -45.25 12.02 -6.26
C PHE A 216 -46.10 11.08 -5.39
N THR A 217 -45.53 10.01 -4.85
CA THR A 217 -46.27 9.10 -3.95
C THR A 217 -46.64 9.76 -2.61
N THR A 218 -45.86 10.75 -2.15
CA THR A 218 -46.21 11.56 -0.98
C THR A 218 -47.36 12.53 -1.29
N LYS A 219 -47.35 13.16 -2.46
CA LYS A 219 -48.45 14.00 -2.97
C LYS A 219 -49.73 13.18 -3.17
N MET A 220 -49.64 11.96 -3.72
CA MET A 220 -50.76 11.02 -3.86
C MET A 220 -51.40 10.72 -2.49
N LYS A 221 -50.59 10.31 -1.50
CA LYS A 221 -51.04 10.07 -0.12
C LYS A 221 -51.60 11.31 0.58
N HIS A 222 -51.19 12.51 0.19
CA HIS A 222 -51.78 13.74 0.70
C HIS A 222 -53.16 14.00 0.08
N LEU A 223 -53.30 13.78 -1.23
CA LEU A 223 -54.54 13.94 -1.98
C LEU A 223 -55.61 12.92 -1.53
N GLU A 224 -55.22 11.67 -1.25
CA GLU A 224 -56.08 10.65 -0.61
C GLU A 224 -56.64 11.12 0.74
N ARG A 225 -55.82 11.78 1.59
CA ARG A 225 -56.27 12.34 2.87
C ARG A 225 -57.21 13.54 2.68
N ILE A 226 -56.99 14.36 1.66
CA ILE A 226 -57.88 15.48 1.30
C ILE A 226 -59.23 14.94 0.82
N GLN A 227 -59.25 13.93 -0.05
CA GLN A 227 -60.46 13.26 -0.50
C GLN A 227 -61.25 12.63 0.65
N ARG A 228 -60.57 11.98 1.61
CA ARG A 228 -61.22 11.43 2.81
C ARG A 228 -61.85 12.53 3.66
N ARG A 229 -61.10 13.60 3.98
CA ARG A 229 -61.61 14.76 4.71
C ARG A 229 -62.77 15.46 4.00
N LYS A 230 -62.75 15.51 2.66
CA LYS A 230 -63.86 16.01 1.85
C LYS A 230 -65.12 15.17 2.10
N LYS A 231 -65.01 13.84 2.04
CA LYS A 231 -66.14 12.92 2.31
C LYS A 231 -66.65 13.05 3.76
N GLU A 232 -65.75 13.12 4.74
CA GLU A 232 -66.08 13.36 6.16
C GLU A 232 -66.86 14.68 6.36
N LEU A 233 -66.50 15.73 5.61
CA LEU A 233 -67.20 17.02 5.58
C LEU A 233 -68.57 16.94 4.86
N GLU A 234 -68.66 16.25 3.73
CA GLU A 234 -69.92 16.04 3.00
C GLU A 234 -70.93 15.25 3.85
N GLU A 235 -70.48 14.19 4.54
CA GLU A 235 -71.26 13.43 5.52
C GLU A 235 -71.59 14.25 6.79
N GLY A 236 -70.79 15.27 7.13
CA GLY A 236 -71.08 16.24 8.18
C GLY A 236 -72.18 17.24 7.78
N ILE A 237 -72.07 17.79 6.58
CA ILE A 237 -73.06 18.72 6.00
C ILE A 237 -74.41 18.03 5.84
N GLU A 238 -74.42 16.78 5.34
CA GLU A 238 -75.67 16.04 5.13
C GLU A 238 -76.38 15.67 6.46
N ARG A 239 -75.62 15.36 7.52
CA ARG A 239 -76.19 15.27 8.88
C ARG A 239 -76.79 16.61 9.32
N LYS A 240 -76.06 17.72 9.15
CA LYS A 240 -76.55 19.05 9.55
C LYS A 240 -77.76 19.54 8.75
N ARG A 241 -77.93 19.10 7.50
CA ARG A 241 -79.16 19.30 6.72
C ARG A 241 -80.35 18.55 7.32
N LYS A 242 -80.16 17.31 7.76
CA LYS A 242 -81.20 16.52 8.42
C LYS A 242 -81.57 17.08 9.79
N ASP A 243 -80.58 17.51 10.58
CA ASP A 243 -80.81 18.25 11.83
C ASP A 243 -81.66 19.50 11.57
N LEU A 244 -81.32 20.30 10.55
CA LEU A 244 -82.03 21.53 10.20
C LEU A 244 -83.46 21.27 9.70
N ALA A 245 -83.66 20.23 8.88
CA ALA A 245 -85.00 19.82 8.44
C ALA A 245 -85.90 19.47 9.62
N ALA A 246 -85.42 18.65 10.56
CA ALA A 246 -86.18 18.30 11.77
C ALA A 246 -86.50 19.53 12.65
N VAL A 247 -85.61 20.52 12.72
CA VAL A 247 -85.86 21.80 13.41
C VAL A 247 -86.93 22.64 12.69
N LEU A 248 -86.91 22.67 11.35
CA LEU A 248 -87.93 23.36 10.55
C LEU A 248 -89.30 22.70 10.69
N ASP A 249 -89.38 21.36 10.62
CA ASP A 249 -90.62 20.60 10.86
C ASP A 249 -91.17 20.87 12.26
N LYS A 250 -90.32 20.86 13.30
CA LYS A 250 -90.73 21.17 14.67
C LYS A 250 -91.18 22.62 14.84
N THR A 251 -90.55 23.56 14.13
CA THR A 251 -90.95 24.97 14.13
C THR A 251 -92.30 25.16 13.43
N ALA A 252 -92.56 24.44 12.33
CA ALA A 252 -93.86 24.43 11.66
C ALA A 252 -94.95 23.78 12.53
N GLU A 253 -94.62 22.73 13.30
CA GLU A 253 -95.52 22.16 14.31
C GLU A 253 -95.85 23.17 15.42
N CYS A 254 -94.83 23.83 15.98
CA CYS A 254 -95.02 24.88 16.98
C CYS A 254 -95.84 26.06 16.43
N GLY A 255 -95.66 26.43 15.15
CA GLY A 255 -96.50 27.41 14.47
C GLY A 255 -97.97 26.99 14.41
N LYS A 256 -98.26 25.74 13.99
CA LYS A 256 -99.62 25.18 13.99
C LYS A 256 -100.23 25.13 15.40
N GLN A 257 -99.44 24.80 16.42
CA GLN A 257 -99.89 24.82 17.81
C GLN A 257 -100.18 26.24 18.32
N LEU A 258 -99.38 27.23 17.92
CA LEU A 258 -99.59 28.64 18.26
C LEU A 258 -100.84 29.20 17.57
N GLU A 259 -101.04 28.90 16.28
CA GLU A 259 -102.22 29.28 15.52
C GLU A 259 -103.51 28.69 16.14
N ALA A 260 -103.49 27.40 16.47
CA ALA A 260 -104.59 26.74 17.16
C ALA A 260 -104.84 27.27 18.59
N ARG A 261 -103.84 27.86 19.25
CA ARG A 261 -104.02 28.60 20.52
C ARG A 261 -104.59 29.99 20.28
N SER A 262 -104.14 30.70 19.25
CA SER A 262 -104.64 32.01 18.83
C SER A 262 -106.14 31.95 18.53
N LEU A 263 -106.58 31.03 17.67
CA LEU A 263 -107.99 30.81 17.34
C LEU A 263 -108.85 30.46 18.58
N LYS A 264 -108.30 29.69 19.52
CA LYS A 264 -108.97 29.39 20.80
C LYS A 264 -109.05 30.61 21.72
N LEU A 265 -108.08 31.51 21.66
CA LEU A 265 -108.06 32.74 22.45
C LEU A 265 -109.06 33.76 21.89
N VAL A 266 -109.09 33.97 20.56
CA VAL A 266 -110.12 34.76 19.86
C VAL A 266 -111.53 34.20 20.11
N SER A 267 -111.69 32.88 20.17
CA SER A 267 -112.98 32.26 20.54
C SER A 267 -113.37 32.52 22.00
N LYS A 268 -112.42 32.64 22.93
CA LYS A 268 -112.69 33.06 24.31
C LYS A 268 -112.98 34.55 24.42
N GLU A 269 -112.26 35.38 23.67
CA GLU A 269 -112.46 36.82 23.59
C GLU A 269 -113.87 37.17 23.12
N LYS A 270 -114.36 36.53 22.05
CA LYS A 270 -115.77 36.67 21.62
C LYS A 270 -116.77 36.26 22.68
N LYS A 271 -116.53 35.16 23.41
CA LYS A 271 -117.39 34.74 24.52
C LYS A 271 -117.35 35.70 25.71
N LEU A 272 -116.23 36.36 25.95
CA LEU A 272 -116.14 37.42 26.95
C LEU A 272 -116.89 38.68 26.49
N GLN A 273 -116.85 39.03 25.20
CA GLN A 273 -117.67 40.11 24.64
C GLN A 273 -119.18 39.81 24.73
N GLU A 274 -119.60 38.58 24.41
CA GLU A 274 -120.98 38.10 24.61
C GLU A 274 -121.40 38.18 26.09
N LEU A 275 -120.51 37.79 27.02
CA LEU A 275 -120.77 37.88 28.47
C LEU A 275 -120.78 39.32 29.00
N CYS A 276 -119.96 40.24 28.46
CA CYS A 276 -120.07 41.65 28.80
C CYS A 276 -121.44 42.20 28.38
N LEU A 277 -121.88 41.95 27.15
CA LEU A 277 -123.20 42.39 26.67
C LEU A 277 -124.36 41.82 27.50
N ASP A 278 -124.25 40.56 27.96
CA ASP A 278 -125.23 39.94 28.88
C ASP A 278 -125.16 40.51 30.31
N ILE A 279 -124.02 41.04 30.75
CA ILE A 279 -123.88 41.78 32.01
C ILE A 279 -124.46 43.19 31.86
N ASP A 280 -124.08 43.94 30.82
CA ASP A 280 -124.58 45.29 30.52
C ASP A 280 -126.12 45.30 30.46
N LEU A 281 -126.71 44.32 29.77
CA LEU A 281 -128.16 44.17 29.62
C LEU A 281 -128.83 43.74 30.95
N LYS A 282 -128.12 43.03 31.83
CA LYS A 282 -128.59 42.74 33.21
C LYS A 282 -128.45 43.94 34.14
N GLU A 283 -127.49 44.83 33.92
CA GLU A 283 -127.35 46.10 34.64
C GLU A 283 -128.48 47.06 34.21
N ASP A 284 -128.80 47.16 32.91
CA ASP A 284 -129.99 47.87 32.43
C ASP A 284 -131.30 47.31 33.01
N ILE A 285 -131.44 45.98 33.10
CA ILE A 285 -132.60 45.34 33.76
C ILE A 285 -132.62 45.66 35.25
N ALA A 286 -131.47 45.63 35.95
CA ALA A 286 -131.38 45.96 37.37
C ALA A 286 -131.75 47.45 37.62
N LEU A 287 -131.23 48.38 36.82
CA LEU A 287 -131.57 49.80 36.88
C LEU A 287 -133.06 50.08 36.54
N THR A 288 -133.68 49.22 35.72
CA THR A 288 -135.11 49.26 35.44
C THR A 288 -135.92 48.74 36.63
N LEU A 289 -135.52 47.61 37.22
CA LEU A 289 -136.15 47.03 38.41
C LEU A 289 -135.98 47.92 39.65
N ASP A 290 -134.84 48.59 39.83
CA ASP A 290 -134.65 49.59 40.89
C ASP A 290 -135.59 50.79 40.70
N LYS A 291 -135.86 51.22 39.45
CA LYS A 291 -136.88 52.24 39.16
C LYS A 291 -138.30 51.75 39.42
N GLU A 292 -138.63 50.49 39.12
CA GLU A 292 -139.92 49.90 39.46
C GLU A 292 -140.07 49.71 40.98
N MET A 293 -138.98 49.39 41.69
CA MET A 293 -138.91 49.35 43.14
C MET A 293 -139.05 50.75 43.75
N GLU A 294 -138.39 51.77 43.21
CA GLU A 294 -138.54 53.16 43.69
C GLU A 294 -139.97 53.68 43.45
N MET A 295 -140.54 53.43 42.27
CA MET A 295 -141.95 53.73 41.94
C MET A 295 -142.94 52.99 42.86
N THR A 296 -142.67 51.72 43.20
CA THR A 296 -143.52 50.97 44.13
C THR A 296 -143.29 51.38 45.59
N CYS A 297 -142.08 51.78 45.98
CA CYS A 297 -141.79 52.39 47.29
C CYS A 297 -142.53 53.71 47.48
N GLN A 298 -142.51 54.60 46.48
CA GLN A 298 -143.31 55.85 46.48
C GLN A 298 -144.82 55.56 46.59
N LYS A 299 -145.30 54.47 45.95
CA LYS A 299 -146.68 54.01 46.03
C LYS A 299 -147.04 53.33 47.36
N THR A 300 -146.09 52.68 48.03
CA THR A 300 -146.27 52.20 49.41
C THR A 300 -146.20 53.35 50.41
N GLU A 301 -145.38 54.38 50.17
CA GLU A 301 -145.40 55.62 50.97
C GLU A 301 -146.74 56.36 50.84
N SER A 302 -147.29 56.48 49.63
CA SER A 302 -148.61 57.11 49.45
C SER A 302 -149.69 56.31 50.18
N LYS A 303 -149.65 54.97 50.09
CA LYS A 303 -150.53 54.09 50.87
C LYS A 303 -150.27 54.11 52.38
N SER A 304 -149.03 54.37 52.81
CA SER A 304 -148.72 54.55 54.23
C SER A 304 -149.35 55.84 54.76
N LYS A 305 -149.38 56.91 53.95
CA LYS A 305 -150.04 58.18 54.27
C LYS A 305 -151.58 58.08 54.20
N GLU A 306 -152.12 57.19 53.35
CA GLU A 306 -153.52 56.76 53.41
C GLU A 306 -153.83 55.98 54.71
N LEU A 307 -152.97 55.02 55.08
CA LEU A 307 -153.10 54.25 56.33
C LEU A 307 -152.99 55.14 57.58
N GLU A 308 -152.07 56.11 57.61
CA GLU A 308 -151.91 57.07 58.72
C GLU A 308 -153.13 58.02 58.86
N ASN A 309 -153.86 58.28 57.77
CA ASN A 309 -155.20 58.91 57.84
C ASN A 309 -156.25 57.95 58.42
N ILE A 310 -156.22 56.67 58.06
CA ILE A 310 -157.15 55.65 58.57
C ILE A 310 -156.90 55.35 60.04
N GLU A 311 -155.64 55.27 60.50
CA GLU A 311 -155.27 55.10 61.90
C GLU A 311 -155.73 56.28 62.76
N ARG A 312 -155.75 57.50 62.21
CA ARG A 312 -156.35 58.66 62.88
C ARG A 312 -157.86 58.50 63.08
N MET A 313 -158.58 58.03 62.06
CA MET A 313 -160.01 57.72 62.17
C MET A 313 -160.26 56.55 63.15
N ILE A 314 -159.38 55.55 63.17
CA ILE A 314 -159.44 54.45 64.14
C ILE A 314 -159.18 54.97 65.56
N HIS A 315 -158.29 55.94 65.76
CA HIS A 315 -158.06 56.54 67.07
C HIS A 315 -159.31 57.26 67.60
N GLU A 316 -160.03 57.99 66.73
CA GLU A 316 -161.34 58.59 67.06
C GLU A 316 -162.39 57.52 67.39
N GLN A 317 -162.47 56.44 66.61
CA GLN A 317 -163.37 55.31 66.89
C GLN A 317 -163.00 54.55 68.18
N ASN A 318 -161.72 54.47 68.54
CA ASN A 318 -161.27 53.80 69.76
C ASN A 318 -161.71 54.57 71.03
N GLY A 319 -161.95 55.89 70.92
CA GLY A 319 -162.62 56.68 71.95
C GLY A 319 -164.06 56.24 72.24
N HIS A 320 -164.74 55.63 71.25
CA HIS A 320 -166.04 54.98 71.44
C HIS A 320 -165.92 53.52 71.90
N TYR A 321 -164.81 52.84 71.58
CA TYR A 321 -164.60 51.43 71.94
C TYR A 321 -164.45 51.19 73.45
N GLU A 322 -163.78 52.08 74.19
CA GLU A 322 -163.72 52.00 75.67
C GLU A 322 -165.12 52.12 76.32
N SER A 323 -166.12 52.68 75.63
CA SER A 323 -167.53 52.70 76.07
C SER A 323 -168.26 51.36 75.84
N ILE A 324 -167.75 50.52 74.93
CA ILE A 324 -168.32 49.20 74.58
C ILE A 324 -167.64 48.07 75.38
N LYS A 325 -166.39 48.27 75.76
CA LYS A 325 -165.55 47.35 76.56
C LYS A 325 -166.18 46.91 77.89
N LEU A 326 -167.10 47.70 78.45
CA LEU A 326 -167.87 47.38 79.66
C LEU A 326 -169.01 46.37 79.44
N LEU A 327 -169.38 46.02 78.19
CA LEU A 327 -170.49 45.12 77.87
C LEU A 327 -170.05 43.70 77.50
N ILE A 328 -168.92 43.54 76.78
CA ILE A 328 -168.51 42.23 76.20
C ILE A 328 -167.81 41.31 77.23
N GLN A 329 -167.79 41.70 78.51
CA GLN A 329 -167.45 40.79 79.62
C GLN A 329 -168.54 39.71 79.87
N GLU A 330 -169.71 39.84 79.22
CA GLU A 330 -170.86 38.95 79.29
C GLU A 330 -170.70 37.68 78.41
N HIS A 331 -169.90 36.71 78.89
CA HIS A 331 -170.06 35.26 78.62
C HIS A 331 -169.95 34.79 77.14
N THR A 332 -168.76 34.56 76.56
CA THR A 332 -167.74 33.56 76.95
C THR A 332 -168.23 32.09 77.01
N GLU A 333 -169.46 31.77 76.58
CA GLU A 333 -170.05 30.41 76.78
C GLU A 333 -170.28 29.55 75.50
N GLU A 334 -170.14 30.07 74.28
CA GLU A 334 -170.55 29.33 73.06
C GLU A 334 -169.49 28.38 72.45
N LEU A 335 -168.26 28.32 72.99
CA LEU A 335 -167.10 27.72 72.30
C LEU A 335 -167.11 26.17 72.21
N ASP A 336 -167.92 25.50 73.03
CA ASP A 336 -167.67 24.12 73.50
C ASP A 336 -168.07 22.97 72.55
N SER A 337 -168.48 23.25 71.29
CA SER A 337 -169.47 22.38 70.63
C SER A 337 -169.03 21.32 69.59
N LYS A 338 -168.00 21.54 68.73
CA LYS A 338 -167.94 20.82 67.41
C LYS A 338 -166.60 20.25 66.90
N GLU A 339 -165.79 19.68 67.80
CA GLU A 339 -164.51 18.96 67.52
C GLU A 339 -164.64 17.62 66.70
N LYS A 340 -165.70 17.40 65.91
CA LYS A 340 -166.23 16.03 65.64
C LYS A 340 -165.97 15.40 64.24
N ARG A 341 -165.31 16.05 63.27
CA ARG A 341 -165.39 15.65 61.83
C ARG A 341 -164.08 15.19 61.13
N HIS A 342 -163.25 14.37 61.75
CA HIS A 342 -161.90 14.07 61.22
C HIS A 342 -161.56 12.56 61.16
N LYS A 343 -161.99 11.80 60.12
CA LYS A 343 -161.63 10.36 60.05
C LYS A 343 -161.60 9.53 58.73
N GLU A 344 -162.34 9.83 57.65
CA GLU A 344 -162.74 8.73 56.72
C GLU A 344 -161.97 8.55 55.39
N ILE A 345 -161.44 9.58 54.71
CA ILE A 345 -161.02 9.44 53.30
C ILE A 345 -159.55 9.02 53.13
N THR A 346 -159.26 7.73 53.39
CA THR A 346 -157.90 7.14 53.34
C THR A 346 -157.76 5.97 52.34
N GLU A 347 -158.85 5.50 51.72
CA GLU A 347 -158.97 4.08 51.31
C GLU A 347 -158.85 3.77 49.78
N ALA A 348 -158.46 4.74 48.94
CA ALA A 348 -158.72 4.70 47.49
C ALA A 348 -157.56 4.30 46.54
N ILE A 349 -156.55 3.53 46.99
CA ILE A 349 -155.29 3.31 46.22
C ILE A 349 -155.28 2.12 45.22
N HIS A 350 -156.28 1.23 45.21
CA HIS A 350 -156.11 -0.13 44.65
C HIS A 350 -156.87 -0.44 43.32
N LYS A 351 -156.32 -0.14 42.12
CA LYS A 351 -156.82 -0.70 40.82
C LYS A 351 -155.92 -0.59 39.55
N LEU A 352 -155.82 -1.70 38.78
CA LEU A 352 -155.32 -1.90 37.37
C LEU A 352 -153.81 -2.14 37.10
N SER A 353 -153.45 -2.69 35.92
CA SER A 353 -152.11 -3.20 35.46
C SER A 353 -152.10 -3.66 33.96
N CYS A 354 -151.00 -4.29 33.46
CA CYS A 354 -150.80 -5.03 32.16
C CYS A 354 -150.40 -4.19 30.89
N LYS A 355 -149.79 -4.65 29.76
CA LYS A 355 -149.22 -5.94 29.19
C LYS A 355 -148.45 -5.63 27.84
N GLN A 356 -147.80 -6.48 26.98
CA GLN A 356 -147.53 -7.96 26.82
C GLN A 356 -146.24 -8.26 25.95
N LEU A 357 -146.14 -9.48 25.37
CA LEU A 357 -145.13 -10.15 24.49
C LEU A 357 -145.04 -9.59 23.02
N SER A 358 -144.23 -10.06 22.03
CA SER A 358 -143.52 -11.36 21.78
C SER A 358 -142.37 -11.26 20.72
N GLU A 359 -141.63 -12.37 20.46
CA GLU A 359 -140.51 -12.51 19.48
C GLU A 359 -140.68 -13.71 18.47
N GLU A 360 -139.76 -13.79 17.47
CA GLU A 360 -139.30 -14.89 16.55
C GLU A 360 -140.25 -15.88 15.81
N GLU A 361 -139.99 -16.12 14.49
CA GLU A 361 -139.79 -17.49 13.91
C GLU A 361 -139.31 -17.58 12.42
N LYS A 362 -138.36 -18.51 12.18
CA LYS A 362 -138.15 -19.43 11.01
C LYS A 362 -137.52 -19.04 9.65
N TYR A 363 -137.04 -20.11 9.00
CA TYR A 363 -136.14 -20.26 7.84
C TYR A 363 -136.57 -21.55 7.06
N ILE A 364 -135.94 -21.83 5.90
CA ILE A 364 -136.02 -23.07 5.07
C ILE A 364 -137.11 -23.10 3.96
N ALA A 365 -136.63 -23.37 2.73
CA ALA A 365 -137.39 -23.67 1.52
C ALA A 365 -136.55 -24.58 0.56
N GLN A 366 -137.13 -25.03 -0.56
CA GLN A 366 -136.54 -25.90 -1.59
C GLN A 366 -136.54 -25.16 -2.94
N ASN A 367 -135.52 -25.11 -3.82
CA ASN A 367 -134.36 -25.96 -4.17
C ASN A 367 -134.64 -27.08 -5.20
N GLU A 368 -134.76 -26.73 -6.49
CA GLU A 368 -135.28 -27.66 -7.54
C GLU A 368 -134.61 -27.55 -8.94
N SER A 369 -133.45 -26.89 -9.08
CA SER A 369 -132.88 -26.53 -10.41
C SER A 369 -131.70 -27.38 -10.92
N THR A 370 -131.04 -28.18 -10.07
CA THR A 370 -129.65 -28.64 -10.32
C THR A 370 -129.50 -29.98 -11.05
N GLU A 371 -130.57 -30.72 -11.35
CA GLU A 371 -130.44 -32.10 -11.86
C GLU A 371 -130.29 -32.24 -13.39
N LYS A 372 -130.58 -31.18 -14.17
CA LYS A 372 -130.54 -31.25 -15.66
C LYS A 372 -129.15 -31.12 -16.26
N GLU A 373 -128.24 -30.39 -15.63
CA GLU A 373 -126.92 -30.07 -16.22
C GLU A 373 -125.97 -31.28 -16.24
N LEU A 374 -126.09 -32.15 -15.23
CA LEU A 374 -125.16 -33.26 -14.96
C LEU A 374 -125.17 -34.35 -16.06
N LYS A 375 -126.22 -34.43 -16.90
CA LYS A 375 -126.28 -35.36 -18.04
C LYS A 375 -125.55 -34.88 -19.29
N SER A 376 -125.36 -33.57 -19.48
CA SER A 376 -124.70 -33.02 -20.69
C SER A 376 -123.19 -33.26 -20.66
N LEU A 377 -122.54 -32.95 -19.53
CA LEU A 377 -121.09 -33.01 -19.36
C LEU A 377 -120.51 -34.42 -19.57
N LYS A 378 -121.29 -35.47 -19.31
CA LYS A 378 -120.81 -36.86 -19.34
C LYS A 378 -120.54 -37.40 -20.76
N ALA A 379 -121.13 -36.79 -21.80
CA ALA A 379 -120.87 -37.16 -23.20
C ALA A 379 -119.64 -36.46 -23.80
N ILE A 380 -119.19 -35.35 -23.21
CA ILE A 380 -118.03 -34.57 -23.69
C ILE A 380 -116.71 -35.26 -23.28
N LEU A 381 -116.71 -35.99 -22.17
CA LEU A 381 -115.52 -36.65 -21.63
C LEU A 381 -115.03 -37.81 -22.54
N THR A 382 -115.93 -38.65 -23.03
CA THR A 382 -115.57 -39.85 -23.82
C THR A 382 -114.92 -39.54 -25.17
N GLU A 383 -115.23 -38.39 -25.78
CA GLU A 383 -114.55 -37.94 -27.00
C GLU A 383 -113.13 -37.40 -26.71
N ARG A 384 -112.92 -36.81 -25.53
CA ARG A 384 -111.61 -36.32 -25.10
C ARG A 384 -110.64 -37.46 -24.78
N GLU A 385 -111.13 -38.55 -24.19
CA GLU A 385 -110.34 -39.75 -23.88
C GLU A 385 -109.69 -40.34 -25.14
N LYS A 386 -110.44 -40.44 -26.25
CA LYS A 386 -109.93 -40.97 -27.52
C LYS A 386 -108.82 -40.11 -28.13
N GLN A 387 -108.95 -38.77 -28.05
CA GLN A 387 -107.95 -37.83 -28.60
C GLN A 387 -106.61 -37.87 -27.84
N ILE A 388 -106.62 -38.32 -26.57
CA ILE A 388 -105.39 -38.51 -25.77
C ILE A 388 -104.61 -39.74 -26.28
N GLU A 389 -105.29 -40.85 -26.57
CA GLU A 389 -104.65 -42.10 -27.01
C GLU A 389 -103.92 -41.99 -28.37
N GLU A 390 -104.29 -41.03 -29.23
CA GLU A 390 -103.58 -40.73 -30.47
C GLU A 390 -102.33 -39.85 -30.20
N GLY A 391 -102.43 -38.85 -29.31
CA GLY A 391 -101.29 -38.03 -28.89
C GLY A 391 -100.20 -38.80 -28.13
N GLU A 392 -100.56 -39.82 -27.35
CA GLU A 392 -99.60 -40.71 -26.68
C GLU A 392 -98.70 -41.47 -27.67
N LYS A 393 -99.21 -41.80 -28.86
CA LYS A 393 -98.46 -42.51 -29.91
C LYS A 393 -97.43 -41.59 -30.59
N GLU A 394 -97.75 -40.32 -30.80
CA GLU A 394 -96.78 -39.32 -31.28
C GLU A 394 -95.68 -39.04 -30.23
N LEU A 395 -96.06 -38.93 -28.95
CA LEU A 395 -95.12 -38.80 -27.84
C LEU A 395 -94.13 -39.97 -27.76
N GLN A 396 -94.60 -41.20 -28.00
CA GLN A 396 -93.73 -42.39 -27.98
C GLN A 396 -92.66 -42.36 -29.08
N TYR A 397 -93.01 -41.90 -30.30
CA TYR A 397 -92.03 -41.73 -31.39
C TYR A 397 -91.00 -40.64 -31.08
N LEU A 398 -91.44 -39.50 -30.52
CA LEU A 398 -90.56 -38.42 -30.09
C LEU A 398 -89.62 -38.84 -28.95
N SER A 399 -90.09 -39.68 -28.02
CA SER A 399 -89.28 -40.25 -26.94
C SER A 399 -88.08 -41.05 -27.50
N TYR A 400 -88.33 -41.98 -28.44
CA TYR A 400 -87.26 -42.79 -29.04
C TYR A 400 -86.19 -41.92 -29.74
N SER A 401 -86.61 -40.86 -30.43
CA SER A 401 -85.70 -39.90 -31.06
C SER A 401 -84.83 -39.16 -30.03
N ASN A 402 -85.41 -38.73 -28.92
CA ASN A 402 -84.68 -38.12 -27.81
C ASN A 402 -83.65 -39.08 -27.18
N ASP A 403 -84.00 -40.36 -26.97
CA ASP A 403 -83.07 -41.34 -26.38
C ASP A 403 -81.84 -41.64 -27.26
N GLU A 404 -81.95 -41.48 -28.58
CA GLU A 404 -80.79 -41.55 -29.47
C GLU A 404 -79.94 -40.26 -29.46
N LEU A 405 -80.58 -39.09 -29.34
CA LEU A 405 -79.88 -37.81 -29.14
C LEU A 405 -79.14 -37.78 -27.79
N ILE A 406 -79.74 -38.28 -26.71
CA ILE A 406 -79.12 -38.40 -25.38
C ILE A 406 -77.88 -39.29 -25.44
N ARG A 407 -77.95 -40.47 -26.09
CA ARG A 407 -76.77 -41.34 -26.29
C ARG A 407 -75.65 -40.64 -27.08
N LYS A 408 -75.98 -39.90 -28.14
CA LYS A 408 -75.00 -39.11 -28.93
C LYS A 408 -74.39 -37.96 -28.13
N LEU A 409 -75.17 -37.35 -27.23
CA LEU A 409 -74.70 -36.26 -26.35
C LEU A 409 -73.78 -36.80 -25.25
N ASN A 410 -74.14 -37.92 -24.60
CA ASN A 410 -73.32 -38.57 -23.58
C ASN A 410 -71.98 -39.04 -24.15
N GLY A 411 -71.96 -39.69 -25.33
CA GLY A 411 -70.71 -40.07 -25.99
C GLY A 411 -69.80 -38.89 -26.37
N ARG A 412 -70.38 -37.71 -26.66
CA ARG A 412 -69.60 -36.46 -26.82
C ARG A 412 -69.10 -35.91 -25.49
N GLN A 413 -69.88 -36.04 -24.42
CA GLN A 413 -69.49 -35.62 -23.07
C GLN A 413 -68.31 -36.44 -22.54
N GLU A 414 -68.31 -37.76 -22.74
CA GLU A 414 -67.18 -38.64 -22.38
C GLU A 414 -65.91 -38.30 -23.17
N GLN A 415 -66.02 -38.05 -24.48
CA GLN A 415 -64.90 -37.58 -25.30
C GLN A 415 -64.38 -36.20 -24.86
N PHE A 416 -65.26 -35.30 -24.40
CA PHE A 416 -64.88 -34.01 -23.83
C PHE A 416 -64.12 -34.19 -22.50
N LEU A 417 -64.64 -35.01 -21.58
CA LEU A 417 -64.00 -35.31 -20.29
C LEU A 417 -62.63 -35.98 -20.46
N SER A 418 -62.49 -36.91 -21.40
CA SER A 418 -61.21 -37.54 -21.75
C SER A 418 -60.18 -36.50 -22.25
N ARG A 419 -60.58 -35.59 -23.15
CA ARG A 419 -59.74 -34.48 -23.60
C ARG A 419 -59.41 -33.50 -22.47
N GLN A 420 -60.35 -33.26 -21.57
CA GLN A 420 -60.15 -32.38 -20.40
C GLN A 420 -59.10 -32.96 -19.45
N SER A 421 -59.13 -34.27 -19.17
CA SER A 421 -58.11 -34.96 -18.37
C SER A 421 -56.72 -34.82 -18.98
N SER A 422 -56.58 -35.17 -20.27
CA SER A 422 -55.30 -35.04 -20.98
C SER A 422 -54.79 -33.58 -21.02
N THR A 423 -55.70 -32.61 -21.08
CA THR A 423 -55.35 -31.18 -20.98
C THR A 423 -54.85 -30.81 -19.57
N THR A 424 -55.45 -31.34 -18.50
CA THR A 424 -54.95 -31.11 -17.13
C THR A 424 -53.60 -31.78 -16.87
N ASP A 425 -53.33 -32.94 -17.46
CA ASP A 425 -52.04 -33.63 -17.36
C ASP A 425 -50.93 -32.80 -18.04
N LEU A 426 -51.20 -32.29 -19.25
CA LEU A 426 -50.29 -31.40 -19.98
C LEU A 426 -50.05 -30.07 -19.23
N ILE A 427 -51.05 -29.53 -18.54
CA ILE A 427 -50.88 -28.33 -17.68
C ILE A 427 -49.98 -28.64 -16.48
N ALA A 428 -50.15 -29.80 -15.83
CA ALA A 428 -49.31 -30.24 -14.71
C ALA A 428 -47.85 -30.47 -15.14
N GLU A 429 -47.62 -31.06 -16.32
CA GLU A 429 -46.28 -31.17 -16.90
C GLU A 429 -45.69 -29.78 -17.23
N GLN A 430 -46.48 -28.89 -17.84
CA GLN A 430 -46.05 -27.53 -18.15
C GLN A 430 -45.63 -26.77 -16.88
N ASP A 431 -46.34 -26.92 -15.77
CA ASP A 431 -46.00 -26.31 -14.48
C ASP A 431 -44.78 -26.96 -13.80
N SER A 432 -44.60 -28.27 -13.96
CA SER A 432 -43.37 -28.99 -13.58
C SER A 432 -42.16 -28.43 -14.35
N ILE A 433 -42.28 -28.23 -15.65
CA ILE A 433 -41.26 -27.60 -16.50
C ILE A 433 -41.02 -26.15 -16.08
N LYS A 434 -42.05 -25.34 -15.83
CA LYS A 434 -41.91 -23.97 -15.28
C LYS A 434 -41.23 -23.97 -13.91
N LYS A 435 -41.41 -25.00 -13.07
CA LYS A 435 -40.72 -25.14 -11.77
C LYS A 435 -39.24 -25.47 -11.96
N LYS A 436 -38.90 -26.40 -12.85
CA LYS A 436 -37.51 -26.72 -13.24
C LYS A 436 -36.80 -25.48 -13.82
N LEU A 437 -37.45 -24.77 -14.75
CA LEU A 437 -36.91 -23.56 -15.38
C LEU A 437 -36.66 -22.42 -14.38
N ARG A 438 -37.53 -22.24 -13.38
CA ARG A 438 -37.30 -21.31 -12.26
C ARG A 438 -36.05 -21.68 -11.46
N SER A 439 -35.91 -22.95 -11.07
CA SER A 439 -34.71 -23.45 -10.37
C SER A 439 -33.41 -23.20 -11.15
N VAL A 440 -33.40 -23.50 -12.46
CA VAL A 440 -32.24 -23.23 -13.33
C VAL A 440 -31.96 -21.73 -13.42
N LYS A 441 -32.98 -20.89 -13.56
CA LYS A 441 -32.84 -19.42 -13.63
C LYS A 441 -32.27 -18.82 -12.33
N ASP A 442 -32.66 -19.35 -11.18
CA ASP A 442 -32.16 -18.88 -9.89
C ASP A 442 -30.75 -19.41 -9.58
N SER A 443 -30.42 -20.64 -10.01
CA SER A 443 -29.04 -21.15 -10.02
C SER A 443 -28.13 -20.30 -10.92
N PHE A 444 -28.58 -19.95 -12.14
CA PHE A 444 -27.84 -19.05 -13.03
C PHE A 444 -27.66 -17.65 -12.43
N ARG A 445 -28.67 -17.13 -11.71
CA ARG A 445 -28.58 -15.86 -10.96
C ARG A 445 -27.53 -15.95 -9.85
N GLN A 446 -27.49 -17.05 -9.10
CA GLN A 446 -26.48 -17.28 -8.06
C GLN A 446 -25.07 -17.39 -8.65
N CYS A 447 -24.90 -18.12 -9.76
CA CYS A 447 -23.64 -18.21 -10.48
C CYS A 447 -23.15 -16.83 -10.97
N SER A 448 -24.06 -16.04 -11.56
CA SER A 448 -23.78 -14.66 -11.99
C SER A 448 -23.39 -13.75 -10.82
N GLN A 449 -24.03 -13.91 -9.66
CA GLN A 449 -23.69 -13.15 -8.45
C GLN A 449 -22.33 -13.56 -7.86
N ASN A 450 -22.02 -14.86 -7.88
CA ASN A 450 -20.71 -15.39 -7.48
C ASN A 450 -19.59 -14.86 -8.39
N LEU A 451 -19.82 -14.84 -9.71
CA LEU A 451 -18.89 -14.29 -10.70
C LEU A 451 -18.66 -12.79 -10.46
N CYS A 452 -19.73 -12.00 -10.27
CA CYS A 452 -19.64 -10.58 -9.93
C CYS A 452 -18.90 -10.32 -8.59
N ASN A 453 -18.96 -11.26 -7.64
CA ASN A 453 -18.19 -11.16 -6.40
C ASN A 453 -16.71 -11.49 -6.64
N LYS A 454 -16.39 -12.54 -7.41
CA LYS A 454 -15.01 -12.86 -7.81
C LYS A 454 -14.36 -11.77 -8.65
N GLU A 455 -15.12 -11.07 -9.49
CA GLU A 455 -14.65 -9.89 -10.24
C GLU A 455 -14.24 -8.74 -9.31
N LYS A 456 -14.95 -8.53 -8.19
CA LYS A 456 -14.59 -7.52 -7.16
C LYS A 456 -13.37 -7.96 -6.34
N GLU A 457 -13.29 -9.24 -5.97
CA GLU A 457 -12.11 -9.80 -5.31
C GLU A 457 -10.86 -9.62 -6.19
N LEU A 458 -10.96 -9.95 -7.48
CA LEU A 458 -9.87 -9.82 -8.44
C LEU A 458 -9.43 -8.36 -8.62
N LYS A 459 -10.37 -7.41 -8.76
CA LYS A 459 -10.07 -5.96 -8.77
C LYS A 459 -9.45 -5.46 -7.47
N SER A 460 -9.81 -6.04 -6.32
CA SER A 460 -9.17 -5.75 -5.04
C SER A 460 -7.73 -6.28 -5.01
N LEU A 461 -7.46 -7.46 -5.57
CA LEU A 461 -6.12 -8.03 -5.68
C LEU A 461 -5.25 -7.25 -6.69
N GLU A 462 -5.80 -6.81 -7.83
CA GLU A 462 -5.13 -5.89 -8.76
C GLU A 462 -4.74 -4.57 -8.07
N SER A 463 -5.62 -4.00 -7.24
CA SER A 463 -5.30 -2.79 -6.47
C SER A 463 -4.20 -3.02 -5.43
N ILE A 464 -4.13 -4.21 -4.83
CA ILE A 464 -3.08 -4.57 -3.88
C ILE A 464 -1.74 -4.82 -4.59
N LEU A 465 -1.76 -5.48 -5.76
CA LEU A 465 -0.59 -5.71 -6.60
C LEU A 465 0.00 -4.42 -7.15
N THR A 466 -0.82 -3.47 -7.62
CA THR A 466 -0.33 -2.18 -8.12
C THR A 466 0.33 -1.33 -7.02
N GLU A 467 -0.23 -1.31 -5.81
CA GLU A 467 0.41 -0.63 -4.67
C GLU A 467 1.67 -1.39 -4.18
N ARG A 468 1.71 -2.72 -4.27
CA ARG A 468 2.92 -3.50 -3.95
C ARG A 468 4.04 -3.32 -4.96
N ASN A 469 3.73 -3.27 -6.25
CA ASN A 469 4.72 -2.97 -7.30
C ASN A 469 5.31 -1.58 -7.10
N LYS A 470 4.48 -0.57 -6.81
CA LYS A 470 4.94 0.79 -6.45
C LYS A 470 5.82 0.81 -5.19
N GLN A 471 5.54 -0.03 -4.20
CA GLN A 471 6.40 -0.19 -3.02
C GLN A 471 7.74 -0.88 -3.37
N VAL A 472 7.75 -1.81 -4.33
CA VAL A 472 8.99 -2.40 -4.88
C VAL A 472 9.80 -1.37 -5.65
N GLU A 473 9.20 -0.62 -6.58
CA GLU A 473 9.86 0.48 -7.32
C GLU A 473 10.52 1.51 -6.37
N GLU A 474 9.85 1.86 -5.26
CA GLU A 474 10.39 2.78 -4.26
C GLU A 474 11.53 2.16 -3.43
N VAL A 475 11.55 0.83 -3.26
CA VAL A 475 12.65 0.09 -2.60
C VAL A 475 13.83 -0.10 -3.55
N GLU A 476 13.60 -0.47 -4.81
CA GLU A 476 14.61 -0.58 -5.86
C GLU A 476 15.34 0.75 -6.04
N LYS A 477 14.62 1.87 -6.07
CA LYS A 477 15.24 3.20 -6.09
C LYS A 477 16.12 3.46 -4.87
N LYS A 478 15.66 3.12 -3.66
CA LYS A 478 16.47 3.28 -2.43
C LYS A 478 17.70 2.38 -2.43
N ILE A 479 17.60 1.17 -2.99
CA ILE A 479 18.74 0.28 -3.19
C ILE A 479 19.74 0.91 -4.16
N GLN A 480 19.29 1.50 -5.28
CA GLN A 480 20.17 2.20 -6.21
C GLN A 480 20.84 3.42 -5.56
N ASP A 481 20.09 4.27 -4.86
CA ASP A 481 20.63 5.45 -4.16
C ASP A 481 21.66 5.05 -3.07
N LEU A 482 21.42 3.94 -2.37
CA LEU A 482 22.38 3.34 -1.42
C LEU A 482 23.60 2.75 -2.14
N ASN A 483 23.44 2.08 -3.27
CA ASN A 483 24.54 1.47 -4.00
C ASN A 483 25.47 2.54 -4.59
N ASN A 484 24.91 3.61 -5.18
CA ASN A 484 25.65 4.80 -5.60
C ASN A 484 26.45 5.43 -4.44
N SER A 485 25.84 5.51 -3.25
CA SER A 485 26.51 6.00 -2.03
C SER A 485 27.62 5.07 -1.57
N ASN A 486 27.43 3.76 -1.70
CA ASN A 486 28.40 2.74 -1.32
C ASN A 486 29.62 2.71 -2.27
N GLU A 487 29.41 2.92 -3.58
CA GLU A 487 30.48 3.11 -4.56
C GLU A 487 31.33 4.35 -4.24
N GLU A 488 30.71 5.48 -3.88
CA GLU A 488 31.42 6.68 -3.44
C GLU A 488 32.17 6.46 -2.12
N LEU A 489 31.59 5.73 -1.15
CA LEU A 489 32.29 5.35 0.08
C LEU A 489 33.48 4.41 -0.19
N VAL A 490 33.37 3.47 -1.12
CA VAL A 490 34.47 2.61 -1.58
C VAL A 490 35.56 3.44 -2.28
N ARG A 491 35.17 4.42 -3.11
CA ARG A 491 36.12 5.36 -3.74
C ARG A 491 36.87 6.20 -2.70
N GLN A 492 36.17 6.72 -1.69
CA GLN A 492 36.79 7.44 -0.57
C GLN A 492 37.67 6.53 0.30
N ALA A 493 37.27 5.29 0.54
CA ALA A 493 38.07 4.30 1.26
C ALA A 493 39.37 3.98 0.51
N LYS A 494 39.31 3.84 -0.82
CA LYS A 494 40.50 3.66 -1.67
C LYS A 494 41.46 4.85 -1.61
N VAL A 495 40.95 6.08 -1.73
CA VAL A 495 41.77 7.30 -1.56
C VAL A 495 42.40 7.36 -0.17
N LYS A 496 41.67 6.99 0.89
CA LYS A 496 42.23 6.90 2.25
C LYS A 496 43.27 5.78 2.38
N GLN A 497 43.11 4.66 1.69
CA GLN A 497 44.09 3.58 1.68
C GLN A 497 45.38 3.99 0.94
N GLU A 498 45.27 4.73 -0.16
CA GLU A 498 46.42 5.33 -0.86
C GLU A 498 47.14 6.37 0.03
N GLN A 499 46.40 7.16 0.81
CA GLN A 499 46.96 8.05 1.84
C GLN A 499 47.64 7.27 2.98
N VAL A 500 47.06 6.17 3.46
CA VAL A 500 47.68 5.29 4.47
C VAL A 500 48.97 4.69 3.95
N CYS A 501 49.01 4.14 2.73
CA CYS A 501 50.24 3.64 2.10
C CYS A 501 51.35 4.71 2.01
N SER A 502 50.98 5.97 1.75
CA SER A 502 51.91 7.11 1.75
C SER A 502 52.44 7.42 3.16
N VAL A 503 51.55 7.43 4.17
CA VAL A 503 51.93 7.62 5.58
C VAL A 503 52.79 6.47 6.11
N GLU A 504 52.48 5.21 5.75
CA GLU A 504 53.30 4.02 6.09
C GLU A 504 54.68 4.04 5.43
N LYS A 505 54.82 4.64 4.24
CA LYS A 505 56.12 4.90 3.63
C LYS A 505 56.89 5.96 4.41
N ALA A 506 56.25 7.08 4.75
CA ALA A 506 56.86 8.13 5.57
C ALA A 506 57.25 7.65 6.99
N ILE A 507 56.42 6.79 7.61
CA ILE A 507 56.71 6.16 8.90
C ILE A 507 57.92 5.23 8.80
N ARG A 508 58.05 4.43 7.73
CA ARG A 508 59.26 3.63 7.48
C ARG A 508 60.49 4.52 7.34
N GLU A 509 60.44 5.52 6.46
CA GLU A 509 61.56 6.45 6.28
C GLU A 509 61.95 7.18 7.58
N CYS A 510 60.99 7.51 8.45
CA CYS A 510 61.24 8.06 9.77
C CYS A 510 61.79 7.03 10.78
N THR A 511 61.36 5.76 10.68
CA THR A 511 61.84 4.65 11.51
C THR A 511 63.28 4.29 11.17
N ASP A 512 63.64 4.29 9.89
CA ASP A 512 65.01 4.07 9.41
C ASP A 512 65.93 5.21 9.89
N LYS A 513 65.52 6.47 9.70
CA LYS A 513 66.21 7.66 10.22
C LYS A 513 66.35 7.62 11.75
N LEU A 514 65.34 7.15 12.47
CA LEU A 514 65.39 6.96 13.92
C LEU A 514 66.34 5.81 14.31
N GLY A 515 66.39 4.74 13.52
CA GLY A 515 67.35 3.64 13.66
C GLY A 515 68.79 4.12 13.49
N ASP A 516 69.06 4.96 12.50
CA ASP A 516 70.39 5.56 12.29
C ASP A 516 70.75 6.58 13.37
N LYS A 517 69.79 7.40 13.82
CA LYS A 517 69.97 8.25 15.00
C LYS A 517 70.18 7.43 16.28
N LYS A 518 69.56 6.26 16.42
CA LYS A 518 69.81 5.33 17.53
C LYS A 518 71.22 4.73 17.46
N LYS A 519 71.68 4.27 16.29
CA LYS A 519 73.09 3.83 16.09
C LYS A 519 74.08 4.94 16.45
N TYR A 520 73.80 6.18 16.04
CA TYR A 520 74.62 7.35 16.37
C TYR A 520 74.59 7.66 17.88
N CYS A 521 73.42 7.63 18.52
CA CYS A 521 73.32 7.75 19.98
C CYS A 521 74.03 6.61 20.71
N GLU A 522 74.01 5.37 20.21
CA GLU A 522 74.77 4.24 20.77
C GLU A 522 76.28 4.39 20.57
N GLN A 523 76.73 5.06 19.49
CA GLN A 523 78.12 5.42 19.27
C GLN A 523 78.57 6.55 20.22
N VAL A 524 77.76 7.60 20.37
CA VAL A 524 77.98 8.67 21.35
C VAL A 524 77.95 8.12 22.78
N GLN A 525 77.04 7.20 23.09
CA GLN A 525 76.95 6.53 24.38
C GLN A 525 78.22 5.70 24.67
N ARG A 526 78.79 5.02 23.65
CA ARG A 526 80.09 4.34 23.76
C ARG A 526 81.22 5.33 24.08
N SER A 527 81.32 6.43 23.32
CA SER A 527 82.29 7.49 23.63
C SER A 527 82.09 8.11 25.02
N ILE A 528 80.84 8.25 25.48
CA ILE A 528 80.52 8.69 26.84
C ILE A 528 80.92 7.63 27.88
N THR A 529 80.77 6.33 27.63
CA THR A 529 81.27 5.30 28.55
C THR A 529 82.79 5.28 28.61
N ASP A 530 83.48 5.47 27.48
CA ASP A 530 84.95 5.53 27.42
C ASP A 530 85.47 6.76 28.20
N LEU A 531 84.86 7.93 27.98
CA LEU A 531 85.15 9.16 28.75
C LEU A 531 84.80 9.01 30.24
N ASN A 532 83.77 8.24 30.61
CA ASN A 532 83.47 7.95 32.02
C ASN A 532 84.45 6.96 32.66
N VAL A 533 85.04 6.04 31.89
CA VAL A 533 86.15 5.19 32.35
C VAL A 533 87.41 6.04 32.55
N GLU A 534 87.71 6.96 31.64
CA GLU A 534 88.81 7.92 31.80
C GLU A 534 88.57 8.87 32.99
N LEU A 535 87.33 9.36 33.17
CA LEU A 535 86.94 10.17 34.32
C LEU A 535 87.14 9.41 35.63
N LYS A 536 86.68 8.15 35.72
CA LYS A 536 86.90 7.30 36.90
C LYS A 536 88.37 7.01 37.17
N SER A 537 89.20 6.89 36.13
CA SER A 537 90.66 6.78 36.28
C SER A 537 91.26 8.06 36.89
N LYS A 538 90.80 9.23 36.45
CA LYS A 538 91.17 10.55 37.01
C LYS A 538 90.60 10.76 38.42
N GLU A 539 89.40 10.29 38.74
CA GLU A 539 88.86 10.25 40.10
C GLU A 539 89.66 9.33 41.03
N CYS A 540 90.19 8.21 40.51
CA CYS A 540 91.07 7.32 41.25
C CYS A 540 92.45 7.96 41.51
N HIS A 541 92.97 8.71 40.54
CA HIS A 541 94.15 9.56 40.77
C HIS A 541 93.86 10.67 41.80
N LEU A 542 92.70 11.32 41.72
CA LEU A 542 92.29 12.37 42.66
C LEU A 542 92.05 11.81 44.07
N SER A 543 91.53 10.59 44.22
CA SER A 543 91.35 9.93 45.52
C SER A 543 92.69 9.51 46.11
N SER A 544 93.67 9.09 45.29
CA SER A 544 95.05 8.88 45.70
C SER A 544 95.73 10.18 46.18
N VAL A 545 95.56 11.30 45.45
CA VAL A 545 96.02 12.63 45.88
C VAL A 545 95.32 13.08 47.18
N LYS A 546 94.01 12.85 47.30
CA LYS A 546 93.23 13.15 48.51
C LYS A 546 93.68 12.31 49.71
N LYS A 547 94.06 11.04 49.50
CA LYS A 547 94.64 10.18 50.54
C LYS A 547 95.97 10.72 51.04
N LYS A 548 96.86 11.14 50.13
CA LYS A 548 98.13 11.83 50.50
C LYS A 548 97.86 13.10 51.32
N PHE A 549 96.91 13.94 50.91
CA PHE A 549 96.49 15.11 51.69
C PHE A 549 95.88 14.75 53.05
N GLN A 550 95.13 13.65 53.17
CA GLN A 550 94.63 13.17 54.47
C GLN A 550 95.73 12.59 55.37
N GLU A 551 96.79 12.02 54.80
CA GLU A 551 97.98 11.59 55.54
C GLU A 551 98.73 12.82 56.09
N SER A 552 99.01 13.83 55.26
CA SER A 552 99.59 15.11 55.74
C SER A 552 98.71 15.86 56.75
N LEU A 553 97.38 15.70 56.71
CA LEU A 553 96.48 16.23 57.74
C LEU A 553 96.56 15.47 59.07
N LYS A 554 96.85 14.16 59.05
CA LYS A 554 97.11 13.39 60.28
C LYS A 554 98.42 13.80 60.93
N ASP A 555 99.46 14.06 60.14
CA ASP A 555 100.74 14.58 60.64
C ASP A 555 100.53 15.93 61.36
N LEU A 556 99.75 16.83 60.76
CA LEU A 556 99.30 18.09 61.36
C LEU A 556 98.45 17.91 62.62
N GLN A 557 97.64 16.85 62.73
CA GLN A 557 96.92 16.51 63.97
C GLN A 557 97.85 15.98 65.06
N SER A 558 98.82 15.14 64.74
CA SER A 558 99.83 14.62 65.69
C SER A 558 100.63 15.76 66.34
N ILE A 559 101.06 16.74 65.54
CA ILE A 559 101.70 17.98 66.04
C ILE A 559 100.75 18.76 66.97
N LYS A 560 99.45 18.76 66.68
CA LYS A 560 98.41 19.41 67.51
C LYS A 560 98.21 18.68 68.85
N GLU A 561 98.30 17.35 68.87
CA GLU A 561 98.17 16.53 70.08
C GLU A 561 99.39 16.64 70.99
N GLN A 562 100.61 16.75 70.43
CA GLN A 562 101.81 17.10 71.22
C GLN A 562 101.64 18.44 71.94
N LYS A 563 101.05 19.45 71.27
CA LYS A 563 100.72 20.75 71.87
C LYS A 563 99.65 20.68 72.97
N VAL A 564 98.77 19.66 72.95
CA VAL A 564 97.80 19.42 74.03
C VAL A 564 98.47 18.77 75.24
N LYS A 565 99.39 17.81 75.04
CA LYS A 565 100.14 17.19 76.16
C LYS A 565 100.95 18.22 76.96
N LEU A 566 101.64 19.15 76.28
CA LEU A 566 102.33 20.28 76.92
C LEU A 566 101.40 21.21 77.74
N LYS A 567 100.09 21.24 77.44
CA LYS A 567 99.11 22.04 78.19
C LYS A 567 98.54 21.30 79.41
N ALA A 568 98.54 19.96 79.40
CA ALA A 568 98.00 19.15 80.50
C ALA A 568 98.88 19.24 81.76
N SER A 569 100.19 19.05 81.62
CA SER A 569 101.15 19.11 82.75
C SER A 569 101.24 20.49 83.41
N LEU A 570 100.75 21.55 82.74
CA LEU A 570 100.64 22.88 83.33
C LEU A 570 99.51 22.97 84.38
N MET A 571 98.43 22.19 84.23
CA MET A 571 97.28 22.19 85.16
C MET A 571 97.47 21.25 86.35
N GLU A 572 98.21 20.15 86.18
CA GLU A 572 98.56 19.23 87.28
C GLU A 572 99.33 19.98 88.40
N HIS A 573 100.22 20.88 87.99
CA HIS A 573 101.00 21.74 88.89
C HIS A 573 100.16 22.82 89.61
N GLU A 574 98.96 23.13 89.10
CA GLU A 574 98.03 24.11 89.69
C GLU A 574 97.01 23.45 90.65
N GLN A 575 96.55 22.24 90.33
CA GLN A 575 95.61 21.51 91.20
C GLN A 575 96.28 20.94 92.46
N GLY A 576 97.57 20.57 92.38
CA GLY A 576 98.35 20.13 93.56
C GLY A 576 98.41 21.15 94.71
N LEU A 577 98.33 22.45 94.39
CA LEU A 577 98.25 23.53 95.39
C LEU A 577 96.88 23.62 96.08
N LYS A 578 95.80 23.19 95.40
CA LYS A 578 94.42 23.26 95.93
C LYS A 578 94.05 22.01 96.73
N LEU A 579 94.61 20.84 96.40
CA LEU A 579 94.29 19.58 97.06
C LEU A 579 94.58 19.60 98.58
N LYS A 580 95.71 20.21 98.97
CA LYS A 580 96.13 20.29 100.39
C LYS A 580 95.26 21.21 101.25
N GLN A 581 94.50 22.14 100.67
CA GLN A 581 93.74 23.11 101.46
C GLN A 581 92.42 22.54 102.00
N LYS A 582 91.72 21.69 101.24
CA LYS A 582 90.40 21.16 101.63
C LYS A 582 90.42 19.74 102.22
N GLU A 583 91.53 19.02 102.13
CA GLU A 583 91.71 17.79 102.91
C GLU A 583 91.83 18.03 104.43
N LEU A 584 92.01 19.29 104.85
CA LEU A 584 92.16 19.72 106.23
C LEU A 584 90.81 19.88 106.95
N ASP A 585 89.80 20.42 106.27
CA ASP A 585 88.64 21.04 106.92
C ASP A 585 87.52 20.05 107.29
N GLU A 586 86.99 19.28 106.32
CA GLU A 586 85.67 18.63 106.46
C GLU A 586 85.72 17.10 106.62
N LYS A 587 86.91 16.54 106.83
CA LYS A 587 87.05 15.20 107.45
C LYS A 587 86.44 15.18 108.87
N ASP A 588 86.40 16.34 109.55
CA ASP A 588 85.80 16.52 110.89
C ASP A 588 84.28 16.24 110.93
N GLN A 589 83.55 16.49 109.85
CA GLN A 589 82.08 16.39 109.83
C GLN A 589 81.57 15.07 109.24
N LYS A 590 82.36 14.40 108.39
CA LYS A 590 81.92 13.23 107.61
C LYS A 590 81.75 11.93 108.42
N LEU A 591 82.06 11.95 109.73
CA LEU A 591 81.91 10.80 110.63
C LEU A 591 80.67 10.89 111.54
N LYS A 592 80.31 12.09 112.02
CA LYS A 592 79.40 12.27 113.18
C LYS A 592 77.93 11.95 112.94
N VAL A 593 77.43 12.11 111.71
CA VAL A 593 75.98 11.99 111.40
C VAL A 593 75.62 10.60 110.88
N THR A 594 76.50 9.98 110.12
CA THR A 594 76.37 8.61 109.58
C THR A 594 76.31 7.54 110.68
N GLU A 595 76.83 7.81 111.87
CA GLU A 595 76.94 6.84 112.96
C GLU A 595 75.69 6.76 113.87
N GLN A 596 74.88 7.82 113.96
CA GLN A 596 73.91 7.94 115.06
C GLN A 596 72.50 7.39 114.79
N GLU A 597 71.85 7.66 113.65
CA GLU A 597 70.45 7.22 113.43
C GLU A 597 70.28 5.98 112.52
N LEU A 598 71.37 5.42 111.97
CA LEU A 598 71.38 3.99 111.57
C LEU A 598 71.02 3.06 112.75
N GLN A 599 71.20 3.52 113.99
CA GLN A 599 70.77 2.79 115.19
C GLN A 599 69.25 2.67 115.37
N LYS A 600 68.44 3.46 114.63
CA LYS A 600 66.99 3.56 114.84
C LYS A 600 66.17 2.67 113.90
N TRP A 601 66.61 2.54 112.64
CA TRP A 601 66.08 1.52 111.72
C TRP A 601 66.35 0.08 112.20
N ALA A 602 67.27 -0.12 113.15
CA ALA A 602 67.69 -1.42 113.65
C ALA A 602 67.01 -1.88 114.98
N LYS A 603 65.99 -1.17 115.52
CA LYS A 603 65.48 -1.47 116.88
C LYS A 603 63.97 -1.66 117.11
N ASP A 604 63.07 -1.11 116.28
CA ASP A 604 61.61 -1.23 116.53
C ASP A 604 60.78 -2.11 115.56
N TYR A 605 61.37 -2.79 114.54
CA TYR A 605 60.86 -4.13 114.13
C TYR A 605 61.76 -5.03 113.23
N GLU A 606 63.07 -4.82 113.08
CA GLU A 606 63.87 -5.62 114.03
C GLU A 606 63.71 -4.85 115.33
N VAL A 607 63.00 -5.30 116.35
CA VAL A 607 62.87 -6.68 116.87
C VAL A 607 61.66 -7.52 116.37
N LYS A 608 61.62 -7.87 115.08
CA LYS A 608 61.85 -9.23 114.50
C LYS A 608 61.04 -9.46 113.22
N ALA A 609 61.65 -9.50 112.03
CA ALA A 609 62.89 -8.86 111.59
C ALA A 609 62.53 -8.23 110.22
N LYS A 610 61.79 -7.13 110.28
CA LYS A 610 60.74 -6.79 109.31
C LYS A 610 61.14 -5.73 108.30
N GLN A 611 60.40 -5.77 107.18
CA GLN A 611 59.80 -4.62 106.49
C GLN A 611 60.42 -3.24 106.81
N LEU A 612 61.38 -2.83 105.99
CA LEU A 612 61.41 -1.61 105.18
C LEU A 612 62.69 -1.72 104.33
N SER A 613 62.62 -1.66 103.00
CA SER A 613 62.36 -0.47 102.16
C SER A 613 63.56 0.48 102.06
N ASN A 614 64.13 0.56 100.86
CA ASN A 614 63.95 1.73 99.98
C ASN A 614 63.86 3.14 100.63
N LEU A 615 64.72 4.04 100.11
CA LEU A 615 64.46 5.42 99.65
C LEU A 615 64.84 6.68 100.50
N CYS A 616 65.33 7.68 99.74
CA CYS A 616 65.33 9.15 99.95
C CYS A 616 66.20 9.77 101.09
N GLN A 617 66.73 11.00 101.01
CA GLN A 617 66.82 12.05 99.95
C GLN A 617 68.15 12.87 100.14
N GLU A 618 68.43 14.14 99.76
CA GLU A 618 67.69 15.35 99.29
C GLU A 618 68.65 16.36 98.59
N ARG A 619 68.12 17.42 97.93
CA ARG A 619 68.74 18.72 97.50
C ARG A 619 69.74 18.78 96.32
N ASN A 620 69.26 19.33 95.19
CA ASN A 620 69.59 20.67 94.59
C ASN A 620 70.95 21.33 94.96
N MET A 621 71.68 22.05 94.11
CA MET A 621 71.53 22.61 92.73
C MET A 621 72.92 23.20 92.29
N ASP A 622 73.28 23.70 91.09
CA ASP A 622 72.88 23.55 89.65
C ASP A 622 73.85 24.42 88.77
N GLN A 623 74.05 24.25 87.45
CA GLN A 623 73.74 23.11 86.55
C GLN A 623 74.75 22.95 85.37
N HIS A 624 74.42 23.40 84.14
CA HIS A 624 74.88 22.78 82.86
C HIS A 624 74.67 23.71 81.62
N VAL A 625 75.19 23.46 80.40
CA VAL A 625 76.16 22.42 79.92
C VAL A 625 77.35 23.02 79.12
N SER A 626 77.66 22.92 77.81
CA SER A 626 77.02 22.36 76.59
C SER A 626 78.07 21.92 75.53
N LEU A 627 77.83 20.82 74.81
CA LEU A 627 78.59 20.34 73.64
C LEU A 627 77.64 19.75 72.57
N THR A 628 78.16 19.43 71.38
CA THR A 628 77.53 18.60 70.32
C THR A 628 78.24 17.20 70.28
N PRO A 629 78.03 16.22 69.34
CA PRO A 629 77.22 16.18 68.10
C PRO A 629 76.55 14.80 67.70
N ARG A 630 76.02 14.74 66.46
CA ARG A 630 75.84 13.58 65.52
C ARG A 630 74.67 12.56 65.61
N ASP A 631 73.89 12.56 64.51
CA ASP A 631 73.52 11.46 63.58
C ASP A 631 72.64 10.21 63.97
N VAL A 632 71.96 9.67 62.93
CA VAL A 632 71.50 8.26 62.68
C VAL A 632 69.98 7.88 62.82
N HIS A 633 69.30 7.78 61.66
CA HIS A 633 68.23 6.82 61.23
C HIS A 633 66.69 7.03 61.43
N LYS A 634 65.93 6.23 60.64
CA LYS A 634 64.46 6.09 60.39
C LYS A 634 63.75 5.17 61.46
N PRO A 635 62.41 4.88 61.50
CA PRO A 635 61.37 4.93 60.42
C PRO A 635 59.87 5.27 60.78
N THR A 636 58.99 5.17 59.75
CA THR A 636 57.54 4.80 59.74
C THR A 636 56.42 5.67 60.35
N GLY A 637 55.39 5.98 59.53
CA GLY A 637 54.00 5.52 59.82
C GLY A 637 52.80 6.51 59.85
N ASN A 638 52.04 6.62 58.73
CA ASN A 638 50.55 6.70 58.62
C ASN A 638 49.71 7.77 59.41
N SER A 639 48.52 8.26 58.99
CA SER A 639 47.68 8.03 57.79
C SER A 639 46.55 9.09 57.63
N ARG A 640 46.13 9.42 56.38
CA ARG A 640 44.76 9.87 55.93
C ARG A 640 44.24 11.26 56.42
N LYS A 641 43.39 12.04 55.71
CA LYS A 641 42.86 12.05 54.31
C LYS A 641 42.13 13.39 53.98
N ARG A 642 42.05 13.74 52.67
CA ARG A 642 40.96 14.48 51.95
C ARG A 642 40.98 16.04 51.84
N GLY A 643 40.95 16.52 50.58
CA GLY A 643 40.44 17.81 50.05
C GLY A 643 40.47 17.73 48.51
N ARG A 644 39.37 17.85 47.74
CA ARG A 644 38.51 19.02 47.37
C ARG A 644 39.27 19.96 46.39
N TYR A 645 38.78 20.35 45.20
CA TYR A 645 37.47 20.92 44.79
C TYR A 645 37.07 20.61 43.34
N ASP A 646 35.79 20.89 43.00
CA ASP A 646 35.40 21.51 41.73
C ASP A 646 34.11 22.39 41.90
N GLU A 647 33.70 23.13 40.87
CA GLU A 647 32.74 24.26 40.89
C GLU A 647 31.24 23.91 41.01
N SER A 648 30.46 24.82 41.62
CA SER A 648 29.31 25.52 40.98
C SER A 648 28.45 26.28 42.01
N LEU A 649 28.00 27.49 41.69
CA LEU A 649 26.98 28.23 42.46
C LEU A 649 25.97 28.93 41.55
N SER A 650 24.69 28.71 41.79
CA SER A 650 23.56 29.49 41.28
C SER A 650 22.33 29.18 42.14
N GLN A 651 21.85 30.14 42.94
CA GLN A 651 20.68 29.91 43.81
C GLN A 651 19.91 31.20 44.16
N SER A 652 18.68 31.27 43.67
CA SER A 652 17.51 31.88 44.32
C SER A 652 16.27 31.27 43.64
N LEU A 653 15.34 30.59 44.34
CA LEU A 653 14.37 31.10 45.32
C LEU A 653 13.33 32.02 44.62
N ASP A 654 12.01 31.78 44.69
CA ASP A 654 11.31 30.79 45.54
C ASP A 654 9.83 30.52 45.17
N VAL A 655 9.22 29.60 45.93
CA VAL A 655 7.76 29.46 46.23
C VAL A 655 6.83 28.87 45.17
N GLU A 656 6.21 27.75 45.55
CA GLU A 656 5.03 27.12 44.91
C GLU A 656 3.74 27.94 45.16
N THR A 657 2.66 27.70 44.40
CA THR A 657 1.31 27.59 45.02
C THR A 657 0.21 27.12 44.05
N HIS A 658 -0.63 26.20 44.55
CA HIS A 658 -2.05 25.99 44.20
C HIS A 658 -2.41 25.73 42.72
N GLY A 659 -2.77 24.48 42.42
CA GLY A 659 -3.35 24.09 41.13
C GLY A 659 -4.68 24.78 40.85
N LYS A 660 -4.76 25.46 39.70
CA LYS A 660 -5.99 26.00 39.10
C LYS A 660 -6.36 25.16 37.89
N GLU A 661 -7.65 25.07 37.57
CA GLU A 661 -8.07 24.41 36.33
C GLU A 661 -7.54 25.19 35.11
N ASN A 662 -6.73 24.53 34.29
CA ASN A 662 -6.07 25.12 33.13
C ASN A 662 -7.06 25.40 31.98
N THR A 663 -7.88 26.44 32.12
CA THR A 663 -8.71 26.98 31.02
C THR A 663 -7.84 27.66 29.96
N TYR A 664 -8.29 27.65 28.70
CA TYR A 664 -7.53 28.18 27.57
C TYR A 664 -7.77 29.69 27.41
N ASN A 665 -6.70 30.48 27.55
CA ASN A 665 -6.77 31.93 27.36
C ASN A 665 -6.81 32.31 25.87
N PHE A 666 -8.01 32.50 25.33
CA PHE A 666 -8.24 32.98 23.96
C PHE A 666 -7.75 34.41 23.70
N GLU A 667 -7.57 35.25 24.72
CA GLU A 667 -7.08 36.62 24.54
C GLU A 667 -5.61 36.65 24.08
N ASN A 668 -4.84 35.61 24.41
CA ASN A 668 -3.46 35.42 23.89
C ASN A 668 -3.42 35.17 22.37
N GLN A 669 -4.57 34.90 21.71
CA GLN A 669 -4.68 34.89 20.25
C GLN A 669 -4.92 36.29 19.64
N ARG A 670 -5.10 37.32 20.48
CA ARG A 670 -5.41 38.72 20.14
C ARG A 670 -4.35 39.70 20.66
N SER A 671 -3.23 39.20 21.19
CA SER A 671 -2.12 40.05 21.62
C SER A 671 -1.50 40.79 20.43
N GLN A 672 -0.88 41.94 20.70
CA GLN A 672 -0.43 42.90 19.69
C GLN A 672 0.48 42.28 18.62
N ASP A 673 1.29 41.28 18.99
CA ASP A 673 2.23 40.56 18.13
C ASP A 673 1.58 39.59 17.12
N LYS A 674 0.29 39.24 17.29
CA LYS A 674 -0.43 38.32 16.39
C LYS A 674 -0.91 39.02 15.11
N PHE A 675 -1.23 40.32 15.20
CA PHE A 675 -1.70 41.13 14.10
C PHE A 675 -0.57 41.41 13.10
N LYS A 676 -0.85 41.24 11.80
CA LYS A 676 0.06 41.65 10.72
C LYS A 676 -0.76 42.27 9.58
N ILE A 677 -0.12 43.13 8.79
CA ILE A 677 -0.72 43.78 7.61
C ILE A 677 -1.21 42.71 6.61
N ASP A 678 -2.27 43.06 5.87
CA ASP A 678 -3.03 42.25 4.92
C ASP A 678 -3.70 40.98 5.47
N GLN A 679 -3.60 40.69 6.78
CA GLN A 679 -4.41 39.64 7.40
C GLN A 679 -5.90 40.04 7.46
N ILE A 680 -6.79 39.06 7.27
CA ILE A 680 -8.24 39.20 7.49
C ILE A 680 -8.60 38.64 8.86
N TRP A 681 -9.41 39.38 9.61
CA TRP A 681 -9.87 39.03 10.95
C TRP A 681 -11.38 39.15 11.07
N ALA A 682 -11.97 38.34 11.95
CA ALA A 682 -13.34 38.49 12.40
C ALA A 682 -13.45 39.60 13.45
N VAL A 683 -14.49 40.42 13.34
CA VAL A 683 -14.74 41.61 14.16
C VAL A 683 -16.10 41.46 14.83
N TYR A 684 -16.18 41.76 16.13
CA TYR A 684 -17.42 41.69 16.89
C TYR A 684 -18.42 42.78 16.45
N SER A 685 -19.68 42.39 16.25
CA SER A 685 -20.77 43.26 15.80
C SER A 685 -22.07 42.75 16.43
N LYS A 686 -22.73 43.57 17.26
CA LYS A 686 -23.82 43.13 18.16
C LYS A 686 -23.40 41.88 18.98
N GLY A 687 -22.25 41.95 19.64
CA GLY A 687 -21.69 40.87 20.46
C GLY A 687 -21.09 39.67 19.72
N MET A 688 -21.44 39.45 18.44
CA MET A 688 -21.05 38.24 17.70
C MET A 688 -20.02 38.53 16.60
N PRO A 689 -19.05 37.65 16.32
CA PRO A 689 -17.94 37.91 15.39
C PRO A 689 -18.34 37.71 13.91
N ARG A 690 -19.34 38.47 13.45
CA ARG A 690 -20.01 38.32 12.14
C ARG A 690 -19.49 39.24 11.03
N LYS A 691 -18.63 40.20 11.34
CA LYS A 691 -18.00 41.09 10.34
C LYS A 691 -16.57 40.66 10.06
N TYR A 692 -16.07 40.98 8.86
CA TYR A 692 -14.67 40.77 8.49
C TYR A 692 -14.01 42.07 8.09
N ALA A 693 -12.72 42.22 8.41
CA ALA A 693 -11.91 43.36 7.98
C ALA A 693 -10.47 42.92 7.69
N GLN A 694 -9.82 43.58 6.71
CA GLN A 694 -8.42 43.36 6.38
C GLN A 694 -7.56 44.46 7.01
N ILE A 695 -6.51 44.09 7.74
CA ILE A 695 -5.56 45.03 8.34
C ILE A 695 -4.74 45.71 7.24
N LYS A 696 -4.66 47.04 7.27
CA LYS A 696 -3.94 47.87 6.29
C LYS A 696 -2.78 48.64 6.90
N ARG A 697 -2.91 49.11 8.14
CA ARG A 697 -1.80 49.70 8.90
C ARG A 697 -1.93 49.33 10.38
N ILE A 698 -0.79 49.26 11.06
CA ILE A 698 -0.70 49.04 12.50
C ILE A 698 0.10 50.22 13.05
N ASP A 699 -0.55 51.06 13.85
CA ASP A 699 0.10 52.16 14.56
C ASP A 699 0.41 51.66 15.97
N THR A 700 1.66 51.76 16.43
CA THR A 700 2.12 51.16 17.70
C THR A 700 2.29 52.16 18.83
N SER A 701 2.24 53.46 18.54
CA SER A 701 2.45 54.57 19.48
C SER A 701 1.66 55.80 19.03
N PRO A 702 1.08 56.63 19.93
CA PRO A 702 1.07 56.46 21.39
C PRO A 702 0.10 55.38 21.89
N GLU A 703 -0.84 54.95 21.05
CA GLU A 703 -1.81 53.89 21.35
C GLU A 703 -1.82 52.85 20.22
N PHE A 704 -1.86 51.56 20.55
CA PHE A 704 -1.88 50.49 19.55
C PHE A 704 -3.22 50.47 18.79
N LYS A 705 -3.21 50.85 17.51
CA LYS A 705 -4.40 51.06 16.67
C LYS A 705 -4.28 50.30 15.34
N LEU A 706 -5.35 49.61 14.98
CA LEU A 706 -5.43 48.81 13.76
C LEU A 706 -6.31 49.55 12.73
N HIS A 707 -5.68 50.03 11.67
CA HIS A 707 -6.37 50.60 10.51
C HIS A 707 -6.78 49.48 9.58
N VAL A 708 -8.09 49.33 9.34
CA VAL A 708 -8.65 48.21 8.58
C VAL A 708 -9.54 48.66 7.44
N ALA A 709 -9.58 47.88 6.37
CA ALA A 709 -10.59 47.99 5.33
C ALA A 709 -11.65 46.89 5.54
N PRO A 710 -12.93 47.23 5.77
CA PRO A 710 -14.00 46.25 5.93
C PRO A 710 -14.20 45.37 4.69
N LEU A 711 -14.72 44.17 4.90
CA LEU A 711 -15.15 43.25 3.84
C LEU A 711 -16.69 43.26 3.78
N GLU A 712 -17.23 43.66 2.63
CA GLU A 712 -18.67 43.71 2.37
C GLU A 712 -19.10 42.51 1.51
N LEU A 713 -20.28 41.95 1.76
CA LEU A 713 -20.74 40.74 1.08
C LEU A 713 -21.02 41.01 -0.41
N TYR A 714 -20.41 40.22 -1.30
CA TYR A 714 -20.51 40.39 -2.75
C TYR A 714 -21.83 39.80 -3.26
N ARG A 715 -22.79 40.68 -3.58
CA ARG A 715 -24.19 40.36 -3.91
C ARG A 715 -24.93 39.71 -2.72
N PRO A 716 -25.35 40.51 -1.71
CA PRO A 716 -26.14 39.97 -0.59
C PRO A 716 -27.46 39.36 -1.09
N PRO A 717 -27.96 38.27 -0.49
CA PRO A 717 -29.27 37.71 -0.86
C PRO A 717 -30.41 38.60 -0.35
N ASN A 718 -31.26 39.09 -1.25
CA ASN A 718 -32.38 40.01 -0.96
C ASN A 718 -33.48 39.45 -0.01
N LEU A 719 -33.33 38.22 0.49
CA LEU A 719 -34.34 37.48 1.27
C LEU A 719 -33.84 37.02 2.66
N MET A 720 -32.68 37.50 3.10
CA MET A 720 -32.09 37.11 4.40
C MET A 720 -32.40 38.12 5.51
N THR A 721 -33.06 37.66 6.57
CA THR A 721 -33.35 38.42 7.80
C THR A 721 -32.15 38.48 8.76
N HIS A 722 -31.25 37.49 8.71
CA HIS A 722 -30.11 37.36 9.61
C HIS A 722 -28.77 37.79 8.97
N PRO A 723 -27.79 38.30 9.75
CA PRO A 723 -26.45 38.63 9.24
C PRO A 723 -25.72 37.40 8.66
N VAL A 724 -25.15 37.56 7.46
CA VAL A 724 -24.46 36.50 6.71
C VAL A 724 -22.94 36.61 6.85
N SER A 725 -22.32 35.60 7.45
CA SER A 725 -20.86 35.54 7.68
C SER A 725 -20.14 34.51 6.80
N CYS A 726 -20.81 33.98 5.78
CA CYS A 726 -20.23 33.00 4.85
C CYS A 726 -20.48 33.42 3.41
N GLY A 727 -19.53 33.10 2.52
CA GLY A 727 -19.64 33.37 1.10
C GLY A 727 -18.49 34.23 0.55
N ARG A 728 -18.83 35.02 -0.46
CA ARG A 728 -17.89 35.88 -1.20
C ARG A 728 -17.97 37.31 -0.71
N PHE A 729 -16.83 37.91 -0.42
CA PHE A 729 -16.71 39.27 0.08
C PHE A 729 -15.85 40.11 -0.85
N LYS A 730 -16.18 41.39 -0.99
CA LYS A 730 -15.36 42.42 -1.64
C LYS A 730 -14.76 43.30 -0.55
N LEU A 731 -13.48 43.65 -0.67
CA LEU A 731 -12.87 44.67 0.18
C LEU A 731 -13.49 46.04 -0.14
N LYS A 732 -13.90 46.78 0.90
CA LYS A 732 -14.39 48.15 0.77
C LYS A 732 -13.24 49.07 0.35
N THR A 733 -13.48 49.88 -0.67
CA THR A 733 -12.53 50.87 -1.20
C THR A 733 -12.90 52.24 -0.65
N GLY A 734 -12.06 52.82 0.19
CA GLY A 734 -12.30 54.10 0.87
C GLY A 734 -11.29 54.35 2.00
N ILE A 735 -11.63 55.25 2.91
CA ILE A 735 -10.87 55.53 4.14
C ILE A 735 -10.89 54.27 5.03
N ALA A 736 -9.77 53.97 5.69
CA ALA A 736 -9.68 52.86 6.63
C ALA A 736 -10.40 53.17 7.96
N GLU A 737 -11.12 52.20 8.50
CA GLU A 737 -11.72 52.27 9.83
C GLU A 737 -10.65 51.97 10.89
N VAL A 738 -10.67 52.67 12.03
CA VAL A 738 -9.71 52.46 13.13
C VAL A 738 -10.36 51.63 14.23
N LEU A 739 -9.80 50.46 14.51
CA LEU A 739 -10.29 49.53 15.53
C LEU A 739 -9.22 49.23 16.60
N ALA A 740 -9.68 48.93 17.82
CA ALA A 740 -8.84 48.45 18.91
C ALA A 740 -8.67 46.92 18.85
N PRO A 741 -7.58 46.35 19.40
CA PRO A 741 -7.38 44.90 19.47
C PRO A 741 -8.57 44.10 20.03
N SER A 742 -9.26 44.65 21.02
CA SER A 742 -10.43 44.04 21.67
C SER A 742 -11.67 43.93 20.76
N SER A 743 -11.70 44.65 19.62
CA SER A 743 -12.76 44.53 18.62
C SER A 743 -12.66 43.25 17.78
N PHE A 744 -11.51 42.57 17.80
CA PHE A 744 -11.21 41.40 16.97
C PHE A 744 -11.42 40.08 17.72
N SER A 745 -12.03 39.11 17.05
CA SER A 745 -12.27 37.77 17.60
C SER A 745 -11.14 36.80 17.27
N HIS A 746 -10.81 36.64 16.00
CA HIS A 746 -9.81 35.68 15.53
C HIS A 746 -9.38 35.98 14.09
N LYS A 747 -8.20 35.49 13.72
CA LYS A 747 -7.69 35.54 12.35
C LYS A 747 -8.47 34.56 11.46
N VAL A 748 -9.11 35.07 10.42
CA VAL A 748 -9.90 34.27 9.49
C VAL A 748 -9.00 33.83 8.35
N LYS A 749 -8.92 32.52 8.11
CA LYS A 749 -8.19 31.95 6.96
C LYS A 749 -9.04 32.13 5.69
N ALA A 750 -9.24 33.37 5.23
CA ALA A 750 -10.00 33.66 4.02
C ALA A 750 -9.19 33.29 2.76
N VAL A 751 -9.87 32.79 1.72
CA VAL A 751 -9.23 32.47 0.42
C VAL A 751 -9.35 33.67 -0.51
N LYS A 752 -8.24 34.21 -1.02
CA LYS A 752 -8.27 35.32 -2.00
C LYS A 752 -8.67 34.78 -3.38
N SER A 753 -9.81 35.22 -3.91
CA SER A 753 -10.33 34.74 -5.21
C SER A 753 -10.16 35.72 -6.36
N ASN A 754 -9.91 37.01 -6.08
CA ASN A 754 -9.51 38.00 -7.08
C ASN A 754 -8.85 39.22 -6.39
N VAL A 755 -8.47 40.24 -7.17
CA VAL A 755 -8.14 41.57 -6.64
C VAL A 755 -9.29 42.07 -5.77
N ASN A 756 -8.99 42.38 -4.51
CA ASN A 756 -9.94 42.85 -3.51
C ASN A 756 -11.19 41.95 -3.34
N ARG A 757 -11.08 40.64 -3.58
CA ARG A 757 -12.14 39.66 -3.34
C ARG A 757 -11.62 38.46 -2.55
N PHE A 758 -12.41 38.06 -1.55
CA PHE A 758 -12.07 37.02 -0.59
C PHE A 758 -13.27 36.11 -0.35
N GLU A 759 -13.00 34.85 0.00
CA GLU A 759 -14.01 33.83 0.27
C GLU A 759 -13.84 33.29 1.68
N VAL A 760 -14.91 33.34 2.47
CA VAL A 760 -14.95 32.79 3.83
C VAL A 760 -16.00 31.70 3.86
N TYR A 761 -15.54 30.47 4.09
CA TYR A 761 -16.35 29.27 4.12
C TYR A 761 -15.90 28.38 5.30
N PRO A 762 -16.81 27.66 5.97
CA PRO A 762 -16.45 26.72 7.04
C PRO A 762 -15.59 25.58 6.51
N ARG A 763 -14.57 25.16 7.28
CA ARG A 763 -13.71 24.00 6.96
C ARG A 763 -13.74 22.93 8.04
N LYS A 764 -13.39 21.70 7.64
CA LYS A 764 -13.15 20.57 8.54
C LYS A 764 -12.29 20.95 9.76
N GLY A 765 -12.78 20.59 10.95
CA GLY A 765 -12.14 20.85 12.25
C GLY A 765 -12.38 22.25 12.84
N GLU A 766 -13.13 23.12 12.16
CA GLU A 766 -13.52 24.44 12.70
C GLU A 766 -14.87 24.34 13.43
N ILE A 767 -14.99 25.03 14.57
CA ILE A 767 -16.25 25.16 15.31
C ILE A 767 -16.99 26.41 14.83
N TRP A 768 -18.30 26.28 14.63
CA TRP A 768 -19.16 27.33 14.09
C TRP A 768 -20.51 27.37 14.81
N ALA A 769 -21.16 28.53 14.79
CA ALA A 769 -22.57 28.68 15.15
C ALA A 769 -23.48 28.55 13.91
N LEU A 770 -24.63 27.89 14.05
CA LEU A 770 -25.71 27.80 13.07
C LEU A 770 -26.97 28.52 13.58
N TYR A 771 -27.72 29.16 12.69
CA TYR A 771 -29.06 29.67 13.01
C TYR A 771 -30.08 28.52 13.03
N LYS A 772 -30.69 28.25 14.20
CA LYS A 772 -31.70 27.19 14.38
C LYS A 772 -32.94 27.41 13.50
N ASN A 773 -33.38 28.67 13.40
CA ASN A 773 -34.65 29.09 12.77
C ASN A 773 -34.49 29.65 11.34
N TRP A 774 -33.45 29.26 10.60
CA TRP A 774 -32.98 29.92 9.36
C TRP A 774 -34.01 30.14 8.22
N ASN A 775 -35.11 29.39 8.20
CA ASN A 775 -36.06 29.32 7.07
C ASN A 775 -37.42 30.00 7.35
N ILE A 776 -37.54 30.77 8.44
CA ILE A 776 -38.82 31.37 8.87
C ILE A 776 -38.94 32.80 8.33
N THR A 777 -39.66 32.94 7.22
CA THR A 777 -39.90 34.24 6.54
C THR A 777 -40.80 35.21 7.32
N ASN A 778 -41.62 34.72 8.26
CA ASN A 778 -42.42 35.57 9.15
C ASN A 778 -41.66 35.84 10.46
N CYS A 779 -41.06 37.02 10.55
CA CYS A 779 -40.45 37.56 11.78
C CYS A 779 -40.89 39.02 12.02
N ALA A 780 -42.21 39.26 11.99
CA ALA A 780 -42.79 40.56 12.38
C ALA A 780 -42.86 40.75 13.91
N ASP A 781 -42.72 39.66 14.67
CA ASP A 781 -42.74 39.63 16.13
C ASP A 781 -41.67 38.65 16.63
N ARG A 782 -40.58 39.18 17.20
CA ARG A 782 -39.55 38.42 17.92
C ARG A 782 -38.86 39.31 18.96
N SER A 783 -38.78 38.80 20.18
CA SER A 783 -37.82 39.21 21.20
C SER A 783 -36.37 38.96 20.75
N GLU A 784 -35.41 39.66 21.38
CA GLU A 784 -34.04 39.88 20.88
C GLU A 784 -33.07 38.67 20.94
N GLU A 785 -33.58 37.44 20.99
CA GLU A 785 -32.80 36.21 21.20
C GLU A 785 -32.76 35.34 19.92
N GLU A 786 -31.65 35.42 19.18
CA GLU A 786 -31.38 34.55 18.04
C GLU A 786 -30.89 33.16 18.51
N ASP A 787 -31.73 32.13 18.39
CA ASP A 787 -31.36 30.75 18.67
C ASP A 787 -30.17 30.28 17.80
N LEU A 788 -29.04 29.99 18.46
CA LEU A 788 -27.83 29.46 17.83
C LEU A 788 -27.49 28.06 18.33
N GLU A 789 -27.11 27.18 17.40
CA GLU A 789 -26.61 25.83 17.68
C GLU A 789 -25.12 25.76 17.34
N ILE A 790 -24.30 25.13 18.20
CA ILE A 790 -22.85 25.07 18.04
C ILE A 790 -22.46 23.73 17.42
N VAL A 791 -21.66 23.75 16.37
CA VAL A 791 -21.30 22.58 15.57
C VAL A 791 -19.81 22.49 15.27
N GLU A 792 -19.30 21.26 15.21
CA GLU A 792 -18.01 20.94 14.58
C GLU A 792 -18.23 20.67 13.10
N VAL A 793 -17.49 21.33 12.20
CA VAL A 793 -17.49 20.94 10.79
C VAL A 793 -16.66 19.67 10.63
N VAL A 794 -17.30 18.54 10.34
CA VAL A 794 -16.64 17.22 10.24
C VAL A 794 -16.11 16.97 8.81
N GLU A 795 -16.83 17.47 7.79
CA GLU A 795 -16.46 17.25 6.39
C GLU A 795 -16.96 18.38 5.47
N THR A 796 -16.22 18.66 4.40
CA THR A 796 -16.61 19.63 3.37
C THR A 796 -16.51 18.98 1.99
N LYS A 797 -17.66 18.59 1.43
CA LYS A 797 -17.78 17.95 0.11
C LYS A 797 -17.87 19.00 -0.99
N GLU A 798 -18.00 18.56 -2.24
CA GLU A 798 -18.13 19.47 -3.39
C GLU A 798 -19.40 20.32 -3.30
N HIS A 799 -20.54 19.74 -2.92
CA HIS A 799 -21.86 20.40 -2.94
C HIS A 799 -22.48 20.64 -1.54
N SER A 800 -21.92 20.07 -0.47
CA SER A 800 -22.44 20.20 0.90
C SER A 800 -21.33 20.23 1.95
N ILE A 801 -21.70 20.68 3.16
CA ILE A 801 -20.87 20.72 4.37
C ILE A 801 -21.56 19.82 5.39
N HIS A 802 -20.83 18.90 6.02
CA HIS A 802 -21.34 18.04 7.08
C HIS A 802 -20.84 18.58 8.42
N ALA A 803 -21.76 18.93 9.30
CA ALA A 803 -21.45 19.49 10.61
C ALA A 803 -22.12 18.66 11.71
N MET A 804 -21.42 18.40 12.82
CA MET A 804 -21.92 17.63 13.94
C MET A 804 -22.30 18.55 15.09
N LEU A 805 -23.51 18.38 15.61
CA LEU A 805 -24.03 19.15 16.75
C LEU A 805 -23.21 18.84 18.01
N LEU A 806 -22.72 19.89 18.66
CA LEU A 806 -22.05 19.80 19.94
C LEU A 806 -22.98 20.29 21.05
N THR A 807 -23.14 19.48 22.09
CA THR A 807 -23.91 19.83 23.29
C THR A 807 -22.99 20.43 24.35
N ALA A 808 -23.47 21.50 25.01
CA ALA A 808 -22.78 22.04 26.18
C ALA A 808 -22.80 21.00 27.31
N LYS A 809 -21.68 20.81 28.00
CA LYS A 809 -21.64 19.96 29.20
C LYS A 809 -22.48 20.61 30.31
N VAL A 810 -23.26 19.80 31.02
CA VAL A 810 -24.22 20.22 32.08
C VAL A 810 -23.64 21.23 33.08
N PHE A 811 -22.34 21.15 33.36
CA PHE A 811 -21.64 21.98 34.35
C PHE A 811 -20.82 23.15 33.76
N SER A 812 -20.82 23.39 32.44
CA SER A 812 -20.03 24.47 31.83
C SER A 812 -20.60 25.02 30.52
N LYS A 813 -20.77 26.34 30.46
CA LYS A 813 -21.18 27.09 29.26
C LYS A 813 -20.07 27.28 28.21
N VAL A 814 -18.87 26.75 28.45
CA VAL A 814 -17.70 26.88 27.55
C VAL A 814 -17.07 25.54 27.15
N LEU A 815 -17.62 24.41 27.62
CA LEU A 815 -17.17 23.07 27.25
C LEU A 815 -18.25 22.34 26.46
N TYR A 816 -17.96 22.03 25.20
CA TYR A 816 -18.89 21.42 24.25
C TYR A 816 -18.38 20.04 23.83
N GLY A 817 -19.23 19.02 23.84
CA GLY A 817 -18.89 17.66 23.43
C GLY A 817 -19.77 17.17 22.28
N ARG A 818 -19.34 16.14 21.55
CA ARG A 818 -20.22 15.45 20.60
C ARG A 818 -21.30 14.70 21.37
N CYS A 819 -22.54 14.74 20.91
CA CYS A 819 -23.61 13.92 21.48
C CYS A 819 -23.45 12.46 20.99
N LEU A 820 -23.09 11.54 21.88
CA LEU A 820 -22.95 10.11 21.54
C LEU A 820 -24.29 9.35 21.53
N GLU A 821 -25.35 9.90 22.12
CA GLU A 821 -26.58 9.16 22.42
C GLU A 821 -27.57 9.05 21.25
N SER A 822 -27.33 9.72 20.12
CA SER A 822 -28.16 9.57 18.92
C SER A 822 -27.38 9.68 17.61
N LYS A 823 -27.86 8.98 16.56
CA LYS A 823 -27.32 9.07 15.19
C LYS A 823 -27.77 10.34 14.45
N ASP A 824 -28.66 11.14 15.03
CA ASP A 824 -29.21 12.37 14.45
C ASP A 824 -28.31 13.60 14.64
N GLY A 825 -27.19 13.48 15.35
CA GLY A 825 -26.27 14.60 15.60
C GLY A 825 -25.55 15.17 14.35
N LEU A 826 -25.73 14.60 13.15
CA LEU A 826 -25.03 14.99 11.92
C LEU A 826 -25.95 15.79 10.97
N VAL A 827 -25.68 17.08 10.83
CA VAL A 827 -26.41 18.01 9.95
C VAL A 827 -25.68 18.15 8.61
N GLU A 828 -26.33 17.74 7.51
CA GLU A 828 -25.88 18.09 6.16
C GLU A 828 -26.44 19.46 5.74
N ILE A 829 -25.55 20.38 5.38
CA ILE A 829 -25.88 21.73 4.90
C ILE A 829 -25.44 21.85 3.44
N PRO A 830 -26.37 21.95 2.47
CA PRO A 830 -26.02 22.24 1.08
C PRO A 830 -25.25 23.57 0.96
N LYS A 831 -24.24 23.67 0.09
CA LYS A 831 -23.45 24.91 -0.07
C LYS A 831 -24.29 26.12 -0.52
N LYS A 832 -25.43 25.89 -1.17
CA LYS A 832 -26.44 26.93 -1.48
C LYS A 832 -27.09 27.55 -0.24
N GLU A 833 -26.98 26.89 0.91
CA GLU A 833 -27.53 27.28 2.21
C GLU A 833 -26.42 27.56 3.24
N VAL A 834 -25.20 27.90 2.78
CA VAL A 834 -24.09 28.26 3.68
C VAL A 834 -24.42 29.43 4.62
N ASN A 835 -25.41 30.26 4.26
CA ASN A 835 -25.89 31.36 5.10
C ASN A 835 -26.55 30.91 6.41
N ARG A 836 -26.83 29.59 6.59
CA ARG A 836 -27.17 29.00 7.89
C ARG A 836 -26.06 29.19 8.93
N PHE A 837 -24.80 29.31 8.51
CA PHE A 837 -23.66 29.53 9.39
C PHE A 837 -23.63 31.00 9.85
N SER A 838 -23.80 31.22 11.16
CA SER A 838 -23.82 32.53 11.79
C SER A 838 -22.43 33.15 11.92
N HIS A 839 -21.44 32.38 12.38
CA HIS A 839 -20.03 32.80 12.50
C HIS A 839 -19.15 31.62 12.96
N GLN A 840 -17.83 31.77 12.79
CA GLN A 840 -16.82 30.87 13.36
C GLN A 840 -16.59 31.19 14.83
N ILE A 841 -16.53 30.16 15.68
CA ILE A 841 -16.23 30.26 17.11
C ILE A 841 -14.77 29.81 17.31
N PRO A 842 -13.89 30.62 17.93
CA PRO A 842 -12.57 30.17 18.35
C PRO A 842 -12.71 29.05 19.38
N ALA A 843 -12.01 27.93 19.15
CA ALA A 843 -12.13 26.74 19.98
C ALA A 843 -10.79 25.99 20.05
N VAL A 844 -10.57 25.30 21.16
CA VAL A 844 -9.44 24.40 21.39
C VAL A 844 -9.97 23.03 21.78
N ARG A 845 -9.61 22.01 21.00
CA ARG A 845 -9.93 20.62 21.32
C ARG A 845 -9.11 20.18 22.52
N ARG A 846 -9.78 19.57 23.50
CA ARG A 846 -9.20 18.96 24.69
C ARG A 846 -9.41 17.45 24.61
N GLU A 847 -8.34 16.72 24.88
CA GLU A 847 -8.29 15.27 24.94
C GLU A 847 -7.89 14.91 26.38
N ARG A 848 -8.57 13.94 27.00
CA ARG A 848 -8.27 13.50 28.37
C ARG A 848 -7.85 12.04 28.30
N SER A 849 -6.77 11.69 29.01
CA SER A 849 -6.27 10.32 29.09
C SER A 849 -7.37 9.38 29.60
N ALA A 850 -7.45 8.19 28.98
CA ALA A 850 -8.59 7.29 29.09
C ALA A 850 -8.88 6.86 30.55
N THR A 851 -10.14 7.03 30.95
CA THR A 851 -10.73 6.45 32.16
C THR A 851 -11.84 5.48 31.77
N ARG A 852 -12.34 4.65 32.70
CA ARG A 852 -13.23 3.51 32.39
C ARG A 852 -14.65 3.85 31.88
N LEU A 853 -14.95 5.11 31.54
CA LEU A 853 -16.10 5.51 30.72
C LEU A 853 -15.54 6.16 29.44
N GLY A 854 -16.05 5.73 28.29
CA GLY A 854 -15.37 5.80 26.99
C GLY A 854 -15.02 7.20 26.45
N ASP A 855 -14.16 7.19 25.43
CA ASP A 855 -13.47 8.36 24.90
C ASP A 855 -14.43 9.46 24.44
N CYS A 856 -14.40 10.58 25.17
CA CYS A 856 -15.17 11.78 24.86
C CYS A 856 -14.21 12.90 24.46
N GLU A 857 -14.13 13.23 23.17
CA GLU A 857 -13.53 14.49 22.73
C GLU A 857 -14.42 15.68 23.17
N TRP A 858 -13.83 16.78 23.63
CA TRP A 858 -14.56 18.02 23.85
C TRP A 858 -13.76 19.26 23.45
N TRP A 859 -14.49 20.32 23.11
CA TRP A 859 -13.96 21.62 22.71
C TRP A 859 -14.21 22.61 23.82
N GLU A 860 -13.15 23.28 24.23
CA GLU A 860 -13.24 24.52 24.98
C GLU A 860 -13.42 25.67 23.98
N VAL A 861 -14.42 26.53 24.17
CA VAL A 861 -14.80 27.58 23.22
C VAL A 861 -14.67 28.98 23.84
N ASP A 862 -14.33 29.96 23.02
CA ASP A 862 -14.24 31.36 23.44
C ASP A 862 -15.60 31.90 23.87
N SER A 863 -15.75 32.20 25.16
CA SER A 863 -16.98 32.72 25.76
C SER A 863 -17.45 34.03 25.10
N LYS A 864 -16.51 34.88 24.64
CA LYS A 864 -16.83 36.12 23.91
C LYS A 864 -17.51 35.87 22.55
N ALA A 865 -17.34 34.69 21.97
CA ALA A 865 -17.97 34.29 20.71
C ALA A 865 -19.25 33.44 20.89
N VAL A 866 -19.67 33.16 22.13
CA VAL A 866 -20.84 32.31 22.43
C VAL A 866 -21.94 33.07 23.19
N LEU A 867 -21.57 34.07 24.01
CA LEU A 867 -22.51 34.80 24.84
C LEU A 867 -23.12 36.01 24.11
N ASN A 868 -24.45 36.14 24.14
CA ASN A 868 -25.16 37.37 23.78
C ASN A 868 -24.99 38.40 24.93
N PRO A 869 -24.31 39.55 24.72
CA PRO A 869 -23.92 40.44 25.82
C PRO A 869 -25.00 41.48 26.14
N ASN A 870 -26.02 41.10 26.94
CA ASN A 870 -26.96 42.08 27.50
C ASN A 870 -27.38 41.71 28.96
N PRO A 871 -26.80 42.35 29.99
CA PRO A 871 -26.92 41.90 31.39
C PRO A 871 -28.20 42.41 32.09
N LYS A 872 -29.37 41.89 31.69
CA LYS A 872 -30.66 42.23 32.33
C LYS A 872 -31.55 41.01 32.66
N LYS A 873 -31.09 40.15 33.58
CA LYS A 873 -31.90 39.33 34.54
C LYS A 873 -31.04 38.32 35.32
N HIS A 874 -30.23 38.81 36.25
CA HIS A 874 -29.93 38.04 37.46
C HIS A 874 -30.67 38.70 38.63
N LYS A 875 -31.89 38.23 38.93
CA LYS A 875 -32.50 38.51 40.24
C LYS A 875 -31.68 37.75 41.28
N SER A 876 -31.02 38.47 42.18
CA SER A 876 -30.47 37.92 43.40
C SER A 876 -31.58 37.26 44.22
N ILE A 877 -31.31 36.10 44.81
CA ILE A 877 -32.22 35.48 45.78
C ILE A 877 -32.01 36.20 47.11
N THR A 878 -32.76 37.27 47.34
CA THR A 878 -32.91 37.88 48.66
C THR A 878 -34.20 37.36 49.31
N ARG A 879 -34.09 36.82 50.52
CA ARG A 879 -35.26 36.50 51.35
C ARG A 879 -35.97 37.80 51.69
N GLY A 880 -37.26 37.90 51.34
CA GLY A 880 -38.15 39.00 51.70
C GLY A 880 -39.50 38.44 52.12
N THR A 881 -40.00 38.87 53.27
CA THR A 881 -41.19 38.29 53.92
C THR A 881 -42.51 38.74 53.30
N SER A 882 -43.49 37.86 53.41
CA SER A 882 -44.92 38.03 53.17
C SER A 882 -45.54 39.40 53.47
N SER A 883 -46.27 39.95 52.49
CA SER A 883 -47.48 40.76 52.72
C SER A 883 -48.34 40.85 51.44
N SER A 884 -49.65 40.62 51.58
CA SER A 884 -50.69 40.76 50.54
C SER A 884 -51.81 41.68 51.10
N PRO A 885 -52.90 42.01 50.36
CA PRO A 885 -52.93 42.74 49.09
C PRO A 885 -54.01 43.86 49.04
N SER A 886 -53.91 44.81 48.09
CA SER A 886 -55.02 45.69 47.65
C SER A 886 -54.72 46.24 46.25
N LEU A 887 -55.55 46.10 45.21
CA LEU A 887 -56.89 46.68 44.98
C LEU A 887 -56.93 48.21 44.89
N SER A 888 -56.86 48.76 43.66
CA SER A 888 -57.93 49.62 43.07
C SER A 888 -57.60 50.07 41.63
N SER A 889 -58.67 50.33 40.86
CA SER A 889 -58.77 50.99 39.54
C SER A 889 -57.77 52.15 39.32
N ILE A 890 -57.36 52.49 38.10
CA ILE A 890 -58.18 52.80 36.89
C ILE A 890 -57.63 52.13 35.63
#